data_AF-A0AAV2HHB3-F1
#
_entry.id   AF-A0AAV2HHB3-F1
#
_cell.length_a   1.000
_cell.length_b   1.000
_cell.length_c   1.000
_cell.angle_alpha   90.00
_cell.angle_beta   90.00
_cell.angle_gamma   90.00
#
_symmetry.space_group_name_H-M   'P 1'
#
loop_
_entity.id
_entity.type
_entity.pdbx_description
1 polymer ?
#
loop_
_entity_poly.entity_id
_entity_poly.type
_entity_poly.pdbx_seq_one_letter_code
_entity_poly.pdbx_strand_id
1 'polypeptide(L)'
;MAEQEQFQVHHIRFFEYQPQTINCIVHDETRQRVAISRSDASVEILSIKDNWSKEMFFPGDKDASVEALLWCNGRLFAGGISGNVVELDLTTQQVKNSISSNAGPIWCLAKNAEGDQIAAGTEDGCVALYDVSDELQFLRGFCKQEGRIISMAWYNRDGENLIITGGINNIRQWSNKSGQPISRMTLGCRNRKDTIVWCLKVTKDFTIISGDSRGVVTFWNGKESTQLKTFECHKADILSLCLSEDETRVYTGGVDAALYQFSLYTADPTSERKRWVHQLLHTRHTHDIRALAYVNGFLASGGVDTILYVAKLKGNRSVLEVSPDPLSGLIHIAKDKNLVQIQYQDYIEIWRLGAADAHFVEAKGMLPLTQKRIKLAKIKAREGQHILCSAMSHGGTIAFSDTKGVRVFNLNVENISTSQPLGSLEKIDANYAHPARLMTFSHDGKYLVAVLTTGTIQLMEVSTGRIKNTIKNISATQVHRIVTSPDNQHLAIATVDHGVHIYSLLTGVHICSCPIQVSQVSALAFSPHSPVLVIAYCNHSIYEFDVDKMEFTSWSRETSPQIPRNWLKPLKHIINICFCPDKPNKIIFHTSSTLCVLNKSKTLTTKEQDGKPNNMFRNMDSIVRSCYKYKYLLFVDITSNGMLIVVERPPADIEDNLPPSFKQTKFGTS
;
A
#
# COMPACT_ATOMS: atom_id res chain seq x y z
N MET A 1 12.00 2.23 43.04
CA MET A 1 10.74 1.90 42.36
C MET A 1 10.76 2.62 41.03
N ALA A 2 10.75 1.90 39.91
CA ALA A 2 10.73 2.55 38.60
C ALA A 2 9.36 3.22 38.41
N GLU A 3 9.33 4.55 38.31
CA GLU A 3 8.12 5.31 38.00
C GLU A 3 7.46 4.72 36.75
N GLN A 4 6.28 4.15 36.91
CA GLN A 4 5.41 3.85 35.78
C GLN A 4 4.94 5.18 35.23
N GLU A 5 5.48 5.56 34.08
CA GLU A 5 5.05 6.77 33.40
C GLU A 5 3.63 6.60 32.91
N GLN A 6 2.77 7.51 33.36
CA GLN A 6 1.38 7.59 32.97
C GLN A 6 1.24 8.68 31.91
N PHE A 7 0.69 8.30 30.76
CA PHE A 7 0.28 9.25 29.74
C PHE A 7 -1.24 9.40 29.77
N GLN A 8 -1.73 10.64 29.74
CA GLN A 8 -3.13 10.87 29.39
C GLN A 8 -3.29 10.63 27.88
N VAL A 9 -4.22 9.76 27.51
CA VAL A 9 -4.39 9.32 26.11
C VAL A 9 -5.74 9.76 25.56
N HIS A 10 -5.73 10.58 24.52
CA HIS A 10 -6.88 10.80 23.66
C HIS A 10 -6.98 9.67 22.65
N HIS A 11 -7.86 8.70 22.94
CA HIS A 11 -8.12 7.57 22.05
C HIS A 11 -9.21 7.91 21.03
N ILE A 12 -8.80 8.12 19.78
CA ILE A 12 -9.67 8.50 18.67
C ILE A 12 -10.02 7.25 17.85
N ARG A 13 -11.32 6.95 17.77
CA ARG A 13 -11.88 5.83 16.97
C ARG A 13 -12.95 6.23 15.96
N PHE A 14 -13.32 7.52 15.93
CA PHE A 14 -14.34 8.02 15.01
C PHE A 14 -13.80 8.27 13.59
N PHE A 15 -12.51 8.01 13.34
CA PHE A 15 -11.96 8.06 11.99
C PHE A 15 -12.36 6.78 11.24
N GLU A 16 -13.26 6.93 10.27
CA GLU A 16 -13.80 5.84 9.45
C GLU A 16 -12.89 5.56 8.26
N TYR A 17 -11.63 5.22 8.53
CA TYR A 17 -10.71 4.76 7.48
C TYR A 17 -11.14 3.37 6.99
N GLN A 18 -11.34 3.24 5.68
CA GLN A 18 -11.68 1.98 5.02
C GLN A 18 -10.70 1.73 3.86
N PRO A 19 -9.76 0.79 4.03
CA PRO A 19 -8.99 0.24 2.93
C PRO A 19 -9.90 -0.36 1.85
N GLN A 20 -9.43 -0.33 0.60
CA GLN A 20 -10.18 -0.83 -0.56
C GLN A 20 -9.78 -2.26 -0.91
N THR A 21 -10.71 -3.01 -1.53
CA THR A 21 -10.49 -4.42 -1.86
C THR A 21 -9.41 -4.57 -2.92
N ILE A 22 -8.62 -5.65 -2.87
CA ILE A 22 -7.61 -5.93 -3.89
C ILE A 22 -8.25 -6.68 -5.06
N ASN A 23 -8.10 -6.16 -6.27
CA ASN A 23 -8.62 -6.80 -7.49
C ASN A 23 -7.51 -7.53 -8.26
N CYS A 24 -6.32 -6.95 -8.40
CA CYS A 24 -5.19 -7.55 -9.11
C CYS A 24 -3.89 -7.41 -8.34
N ILE A 25 -3.00 -8.39 -8.53
CA ILE A 25 -1.61 -8.37 -8.05
C ILE A 25 -0.73 -8.85 -9.21
N VAL A 26 0.28 -8.08 -9.56
CA VAL A 26 1.26 -8.47 -10.59
C VAL A 26 2.68 -8.16 -10.15
N HIS A 27 3.60 -9.06 -10.48
CA HIS A 27 5.01 -8.99 -10.11
C HIS A 27 5.86 -8.55 -11.30
N ASP A 28 6.76 -7.59 -11.06
CA ASP A 28 7.84 -7.23 -11.96
C ASP A 28 9.13 -7.93 -11.51
N GLU A 29 9.49 -9.01 -12.21
CA GLU A 29 10.69 -9.79 -11.94
C GLU A 29 11.97 -8.97 -12.11
N THR A 30 11.98 -7.97 -13.00
CA THR A 30 13.20 -7.21 -13.34
C THR A 30 13.58 -6.21 -12.25
N ARG A 31 12.58 -5.50 -11.71
CA ARG A 31 12.79 -4.45 -10.69
C ARG A 31 12.39 -4.88 -9.28
N GLN A 32 11.91 -6.10 -9.10
CA GLN A 32 11.53 -6.64 -7.79
C GLN A 32 10.44 -5.79 -7.12
N ARG A 33 9.43 -5.45 -7.92
CA ARG A 33 8.26 -4.67 -7.52
C ARG A 33 6.98 -5.47 -7.66
N VAL A 34 6.01 -5.19 -6.81
CA VAL A 34 4.65 -5.72 -6.92
C VAL A 34 3.70 -4.57 -7.11
N ALA A 35 2.87 -4.61 -8.16
CA ALA A 35 1.79 -3.67 -8.35
C ALA A 35 0.46 -4.31 -7.94
N ILE A 36 -0.37 -3.53 -7.26
CA ILE A 36 -1.66 -3.96 -6.72
C ILE A 36 -2.71 -2.96 -7.16
N SER A 37 -3.83 -3.44 -7.73
CA SER A 37 -5.00 -2.59 -7.97
C SER A 37 -6.03 -2.77 -6.86
N ARG A 38 -6.69 -1.67 -6.54
CA ARG A 38 -7.78 -1.61 -5.58
C ARG A 38 -9.13 -1.41 -6.29
N SER A 39 -10.24 -1.62 -5.58
CA SER A 39 -11.60 -1.45 -6.10
C SER A 39 -11.96 -0.03 -6.49
N ASP A 40 -11.26 0.98 -5.97
CA ASP A 40 -11.43 2.38 -6.33
C ASP A 40 -10.53 2.80 -7.50
N ALA A 41 -10.08 1.84 -8.31
CA ALA A 41 -9.10 2.02 -9.38
C ALA A 41 -7.72 2.55 -8.95
N SER A 42 -7.44 2.68 -7.66
CA SER A 42 -6.10 3.09 -7.20
C SER A 42 -5.09 1.96 -7.42
N VAL A 43 -3.84 2.34 -7.70
CA VAL A 43 -2.75 1.39 -7.92
C VAL A 43 -1.62 1.67 -6.95
N GLU A 44 -1.23 0.66 -6.19
CA GLU A 44 -0.11 0.69 -5.24
C GLU A 44 1.08 -0.08 -5.80
N ILE A 45 2.30 0.47 -5.66
CA ILE A 45 3.53 -0.23 -6.02
C ILE A 45 4.37 -0.46 -4.76
N LEU A 46 4.75 -1.71 -4.53
CA LEU A 46 5.52 -2.15 -3.37
C LEU A 46 6.90 -2.67 -3.78
N SER A 47 7.92 -2.39 -2.97
CA SER A 47 9.28 -2.92 -3.11
C SER A 47 9.43 -4.21 -2.30
N ILE A 48 9.81 -5.30 -2.97
CA ILE A 48 10.09 -6.57 -2.28
C ILE A 48 11.42 -6.49 -1.52
N LYS A 49 12.41 -5.80 -2.12
CA LYS A 49 13.75 -5.60 -1.53
C LYS A 49 13.66 -4.87 -0.19
N ASP A 50 12.77 -3.90 -0.08
CA ASP A 50 12.57 -3.08 1.11
C ASP A 50 11.47 -3.62 2.03
N ASN A 51 11.37 -4.95 2.13
CA ASN A 51 10.50 -5.62 3.09
C ASN A 51 9.00 -5.33 2.83
N TRP A 52 8.60 -5.26 1.56
CA TRP A 52 7.22 -4.96 1.10
C TRP A 52 6.77 -3.52 1.44
N SER A 53 7.69 -2.57 1.43
CA SER A 53 7.37 -1.15 1.62
C SER A 53 6.60 -0.59 0.42
N LYS A 54 5.66 0.32 0.66
CA LYS A 54 4.96 1.06 -0.42
C LYS A 54 5.87 2.16 -0.96
N GLU A 55 6.18 2.11 -2.26
CA GLU A 55 7.00 3.12 -2.95
C GLU A 55 6.13 4.19 -3.59
N MET A 56 5.06 3.79 -4.28
CA MET A 56 4.24 4.66 -5.13
C MET A 56 2.76 4.39 -4.94
N PHE A 57 1.96 5.41 -5.18
CA PHE A 57 0.51 5.36 -5.11
C PHE A 57 -0.08 6.20 -6.24
N PHE A 58 -0.88 5.57 -7.09
CA PHE A 58 -1.67 6.22 -8.12
C PHE A 58 -3.10 6.38 -7.59
N PRO A 59 -3.61 7.61 -7.45
CA PRO A 59 -4.98 7.84 -7.03
C PRO A 59 -5.94 7.29 -8.09
N GLY A 60 -6.99 6.61 -7.64
CA GLY A 60 -8.06 6.15 -8.50
C GLY A 60 -9.29 7.05 -8.44
N ASP A 61 -10.39 6.58 -9.03
CA ASP A 61 -11.69 7.24 -9.04
C ASP A 61 -12.77 6.26 -8.57
N LYS A 62 -13.78 6.77 -7.86
CA LYS A 62 -14.85 5.94 -7.27
C LYS A 62 -15.70 5.26 -8.33
N ASP A 63 -15.83 5.87 -9.51
CA ASP A 63 -16.62 5.36 -10.62
C ASP A 63 -15.81 4.47 -11.59
N ALA A 64 -14.50 4.32 -11.36
CA ALA A 64 -13.63 3.48 -12.15
C ALA A 64 -13.26 2.20 -11.38
N SER A 65 -12.89 1.15 -12.12
CA SER A 65 -12.25 -0.04 -11.55
C SER A 65 -11.14 -0.52 -12.46
N VAL A 66 -10.06 -1.01 -11.87
CA VAL A 66 -8.93 -1.65 -12.57
C VAL A 66 -8.99 -3.16 -12.32
N GLU A 67 -9.45 -3.88 -13.34
CA GLU A 67 -9.68 -5.34 -13.33
C GLU A 67 -8.50 -6.12 -13.90
N ALA A 68 -7.54 -5.45 -14.53
CA ALA A 68 -6.32 -6.08 -15.03
C ALA A 68 -5.11 -5.15 -14.88
N LEU A 69 -4.00 -5.71 -14.42
CA LEU A 69 -2.69 -5.06 -14.42
C LEU A 69 -1.68 -5.92 -15.20
N LEU A 70 -0.67 -5.28 -15.78
CA LEU A 70 0.38 -5.98 -16.52
C LEU A 70 1.70 -5.20 -16.52
N TRP A 71 2.79 -5.87 -16.17
CA TRP A 71 4.15 -5.36 -16.33
C TRP A 71 4.74 -5.77 -17.68
N CYS A 72 5.17 -4.81 -18.49
CA CYS A 72 5.83 -5.04 -19.77
C CYS A 72 7.08 -4.16 -19.91
N ASN A 73 8.26 -4.78 -19.96
CA ASN A 73 9.57 -4.13 -20.10
C ASN A 73 9.77 -2.95 -19.12
N GLY A 74 9.39 -3.15 -17.85
CA GLY A 74 9.52 -2.14 -16.78
C GLY A 74 8.49 -1.00 -16.82
N ARG A 75 7.50 -1.07 -17.71
CA ARG A 75 6.30 -0.20 -17.73
C ARG A 75 5.09 -0.95 -17.16
N LEU A 76 4.14 -0.19 -16.63
CA LEU A 76 2.93 -0.72 -16.01
C LEU A 76 1.69 -0.29 -16.80
N PHE A 77 0.87 -1.27 -17.16
CA PHE A 77 -0.38 -1.09 -17.88
C PHE A 77 -1.56 -1.54 -17.02
N ALA A 78 -2.67 -0.81 -17.13
CA ALA A 78 -3.92 -1.08 -16.46
C ALA A 78 -5.06 -1.19 -17.47
N GLY A 79 -5.99 -2.11 -17.22
CA GLY A 79 -7.23 -2.28 -17.96
C GLY A 79 -8.39 -2.40 -16.99
N GLY A 80 -9.56 -1.94 -17.39
CA GLY A 80 -10.73 -1.94 -16.51
C GLY A 80 -12.03 -1.59 -17.21
N ILE A 81 -13.00 -1.16 -16.39
CA ILE A 81 -14.40 -0.94 -16.82
C ILE A 81 -14.52 0.21 -17.83
N SER A 82 -13.58 1.14 -17.84
CA SER A 82 -13.53 2.24 -18.82
C SER A 82 -13.32 1.77 -20.27
N GLY A 83 -12.87 0.53 -20.48
CA GLY A 83 -12.58 -0.02 -21.81
C GLY A 83 -11.28 0.47 -22.45
N ASN A 84 -10.49 1.25 -21.69
CA ASN A 84 -9.19 1.76 -22.13
C ASN A 84 -8.04 0.95 -21.52
N VAL A 85 -6.99 0.72 -22.31
CA VAL A 85 -5.67 0.35 -21.80
C VAL A 85 -4.93 1.64 -21.43
N VAL A 86 -4.54 1.73 -20.17
CA VAL A 86 -3.90 2.91 -19.58
C VAL A 86 -2.45 2.58 -19.23
N GLU A 87 -1.51 3.38 -19.73
CA GLU A 87 -0.10 3.34 -19.34
C GLU A 87 0.14 4.29 -18.16
N LEU A 88 0.73 3.78 -17.07
CA LEU A 88 1.05 4.55 -15.88
C LEU A 88 2.51 5.01 -15.90
N ASP A 89 2.73 6.32 -15.78
CA ASP A 89 4.06 6.89 -15.64
C ASP A 89 4.56 6.76 -14.20
N LEU A 90 5.57 5.91 -14.02
CA LEU A 90 6.19 5.67 -12.72
C LEU A 90 6.98 6.88 -12.20
N THR A 91 7.37 7.82 -13.06
CA THR A 91 8.19 8.99 -12.68
C THR A 91 7.36 10.16 -12.17
N THR A 92 6.26 10.48 -12.85
CA THR A 92 5.32 11.54 -12.43
C THR A 92 4.19 11.03 -11.52
N GLN A 93 3.99 9.70 -11.46
CA GLN A 93 2.87 9.05 -10.77
C GLN A 93 1.50 9.47 -11.32
N GLN A 94 1.42 9.66 -12.64
CA GLN A 94 0.21 10.03 -13.37
C GLN A 94 -0.04 9.09 -14.54
N VAL A 95 -1.21 9.20 -15.15
CA VAL A 95 -1.54 8.51 -16.39
C VAL A 95 -0.71 9.12 -17.53
N LYS A 96 0.07 8.29 -18.23
CA LYS A 96 0.90 8.70 -19.37
C LYS A 96 0.10 8.70 -20.67
N ASN A 97 -0.56 7.58 -20.95
CA ASN A 97 -1.34 7.37 -22.17
C ASN A 97 -2.58 6.54 -21.85
N SER A 98 -3.65 6.73 -22.61
CA SER A 98 -4.92 6.01 -22.47
C SER A 98 -5.51 5.75 -23.84
N ILE A 99 -5.58 4.48 -24.25
CA ILE A 99 -6.05 4.09 -25.59
C ILE A 99 -7.23 3.13 -25.46
N SER A 100 -8.30 3.42 -26.20
CA SER A 100 -9.52 2.61 -26.22
C SER A 100 -9.30 1.27 -26.92
N SER A 101 -9.92 0.23 -26.38
CA SER A 101 -10.02 -1.08 -27.02
C SER A 101 -11.01 -1.15 -28.17
N ASN A 102 -11.88 -0.15 -28.29
CA ASN A 102 -12.99 -0.10 -29.24
C ASN A 102 -13.99 -1.28 -29.11
N ALA A 103 -13.94 -2.05 -28.01
CA ALA A 103 -14.75 -3.25 -27.81
C ALA A 103 -15.23 -3.43 -26.35
N GLY A 104 -15.53 -2.32 -25.66
CA GLY A 104 -16.11 -2.31 -24.31
C GLY A 104 -15.10 -2.53 -23.18
N PRO A 105 -15.60 -2.81 -21.95
CA PRO A 105 -14.79 -3.04 -20.74
C PRO A 105 -13.70 -4.11 -20.91
N ILE A 106 -12.54 -3.90 -20.28
CA ILE A 106 -11.40 -4.82 -20.31
C ILE A 106 -11.34 -5.61 -19.00
N TRP A 107 -11.31 -6.93 -19.10
CA TRP A 107 -11.27 -7.85 -17.94
C TRP A 107 -9.91 -8.51 -17.73
N CYS A 108 -9.10 -8.65 -18.79
CA CYS A 108 -7.80 -9.30 -18.68
C CYS A 108 -6.78 -8.74 -19.68
N LEU A 109 -5.51 -8.75 -19.27
CA LEU A 109 -4.37 -8.36 -20.08
C LEU A 109 -3.34 -9.49 -20.13
N ALA A 110 -2.65 -9.63 -21.26
CA ALA A 110 -1.52 -10.55 -21.42
C ALA A 110 -0.48 -9.94 -22.36
N LYS A 111 0.81 -10.18 -22.09
CA LYS A 111 1.90 -9.80 -22.99
C LYS A 111 2.48 -11.01 -23.69
N ASN A 112 3.12 -10.78 -24.82
CA ASN A 112 3.94 -11.80 -25.47
C ASN A 112 5.29 -11.99 -24.74
N ALA A 113 6.06 -12.99 -25.17
CA ALA A 113 7.35 -13.32 -24.56
C ALA A 113 8.42 -12.23 -24.78
N GLU A 114 8.37 -11.51 -25.90
CA GLU A 114 9.35 -10.47 -26.26
C GLU A 114 9.05 -9.13 -25.57
N GLY A 115 7.80 -8.92 -25.14
CA GLY A 115 7.36 -7.72 -24.44
C GLY A 115 7.11 -6.50 -25.34
N ASP A 116 6.99 -6.71 -26.65
CA ASP A 116 6.64 -5.70 -27.64
C ASP A 116 5.11 -5.58 -27.82
N GLN A 117 4.33 -6.64 -27.54
CA GLN A 117 2.88 -6.65 -27.76
C GLN A 117 2.08 -7.00 -26.49
N ILE A 118 0.93 -6.33 -26.35
CA ILE A 118 -0.07 -6.62 -25.32
C ILE A 118 -1.42 -6.93 -25.97
N ALA A 119 -2.10 -7.95 -25.44
CA ALA A 119 -3.48 -8.26 -25.75
C ALA A 119 -4.39 -7.87 -24.59
N ALA A 120 -5.57 -7.35 -24.91
CA ALA A 120 -6.65 -7.06 -23.98
C ALA A 120 -7.91 -7.86 -24.34
N GLY A 121 -8.44 -8.60 -23.36
CA GLY A 121 -9.70 -9.33 -23.48
C GLY A 121 -10.85 -8.49 -22.97
N THR A 122 -11.90 -8.39 -23.79
CA THR A 122 -13.02 -7.48 -23.55
C THR A 122 -14.33 -8.18 -23.21
N GLU A 123 -15.27 -7.43 -22.63
CA GLU A 123 -16.61 -7.91 -22.34
C GLU A 123 -17.40 -8.28 -23.61
N ASP A 124 -17.14 -7.61 -24.72
CA ASP A 124 -17.79 -7.89 -26.00
C ASP A 124 -17.32 -9.19 -26.66
N GLY A 125 -16.35 -9.89 -26.07
CA GLY A 125 -15.79 -11.12 -26.64
C GLY A 125 -14.72 -10.87 -27.71
N CYS A 126 -14.14 -9.66 -27.75
CA CYS A 126 -13.07 -9.32 -28.68
C CYS A 126 -11.72 -9.35 -27.96
N VAL A 127 -10.68 -9.78 -28.66
CA VAL A 127 -9.28 -9.56 -28.26
C VAL A 127 -8.77 -8.33 -29.00
N ALA A 128 -8.38 -7.30 -28.28
CA ALA A 128 -7.73 -6.11 -28.82
C ALA A 128 -6.22 -6.22 -28.65
N LEU A 129 -5.46 -6.04 -29.74
CA LEU A 129 -4.00 -6.12 -29.75
C LEU A 129 -3.38 -4.73 -29.82
N TYR A 130 -2.31 -4.53 -29.05
CA TYR A 130 -1.56 -3.29 -28.96
C TYR A 130 -0.07 -3.53 -29.20
N ASP A 131 0.57 -2.58 -29.88
CA ASP A 131 2.02 -2.44 -29.89
C ASP A 131 2.43 -1.57 -28.72
N VAL A 132 3.57 -1.93 -28.17
CA VAL A 132 4.17 -1.29 -27.01
C VAL A 132 5.67 -1.12 -27.21
N SER A 133 6.23 -1.43 -28.37
CA SER A 133 7.68 -1.35 -28.62
C SER A 133 8.28 0.01 -28.20
N ASP A 134 7.63 1.11 -28.58
CA ASP A 134 7.96 2.47 -28.15
C ASP A 134 6.80 3.10 -27.35
N GLU A 135 5.72 3.45 -28.05
CA GLU A 135 4.50 4.01 -27.46
C GLU A 135 3.38 2.98 -27.47
N LEU A 136 2.46 3.11 -26.53
CA LEU A 136 1.22 2.33 -26.56
C LEU A 136 0.44 2.72 -27.82
N GLN A 137 0.13 1.76 -28.69
CA GLN A 137 -0.65 1.97 -29.91
C GLN A 137 -1.60 0.80 -30.17
N PHE A 138 -2.84 1.10 -30.58
CA PHE A 138 -3.79 0.06 -30.99
C PHE A 138 -3.42 -0.50 -32.36
N LEU A 139 -3.28 -1.82 -32.47
CA LEU A 139 -2.98 -2.51 -33.73
C LEU A 139 -4.25 -2.99 -34.42
N ARG A 140 -4.93 -3.98 -33.83
CA ARG A 140 -6.11 -4.61 -34.43
C ARG A 140 -6.95 -5.36 -33.41
N GLY A 141 -8.22 -5.57 -33.73
CA GLY A 141 -9.11 -6.50 -33.03
C GLY A 141 -9.17 -7.87 -33.71
N PHE A 142 -9.40 -8.93 -32.94
CA PHE A 142 -9.67 -10.28 -33.46
C PHE A 142 -11.17 -10.47 -33.72
N CYS A 143 -11.52 -11.57 -34.37
CA CYS A 143 -12.93 -11.92 -34.55
C CYS A 143 -13.63 -12.11 -33.20
N LYS A 144 -14.86 -11.59 -33.09
CA LYS A 144 -15.68 -11.69 -31.88
C LYS A 144 -16.00 -13.16 -31.55
N GLN A 145 -15.82 -13.52 -30.29
CA GLN A 145 -16.25 -14.82 -29.77
C GLN A 145 -17.59 -14.76 -29.04
N GLU A 146 -18.18 -15.92 -28.78
CA GLU A 146 -19.41 -16.03 -28.01
C GLU A 146 -19.14 -15.78 -26.52
N GLY A 147 -19.71 -14.70 -26.00
CA GLY A 147 -19.59 -14.30 -24.60
C GLY A 147 -18.30 -13.53 -24.27
N ARG A 148 -18.27 -12.98 -23.05
CA ARG A 148 -17.17 -12.16 -22.55
C ARG A 148 -15.86 -12.93 -22.38
N ILE A 149 -14.74 -12.25 -22.61
CA ILE A 149 -13.40 -12.76 -22.27
C ILE A 149 -13.09 -12.34 -20.84
N ILE A 150 -12.74 -13.29 -19.98
CA ILE A 150 -12.52 -13.03 -18.54
C ILE A 150 -11.07 -13.28 -18.15
N SER A 151 -10.47 -14.30 -18.74
CA SER A 151 -9.07 -14.64 -18.49
C SER A 151 -8.33 -14.87 -19.80
N MET A 152 -7.04 -14.59 -19.78
CA MET A 152 -6.20 -14.73 -20.96
C MET A 152 -4.77 -15.07 -20.58
N ALA A 153 -4.12 -15.83 -21.46
CA ALA A 153 -2.69 -16.06 -21.44
C ALA A 153 -2.13 -16.02 -22.85
N TRP A 154 -0.86 -15.68 -22.96
CA TRP A 154 -0.11 -15.69 -24.21
C TRP A 154 0.90 -16.82 -24.16
N TYR A 155 1.05 -17.56 -25.26
CA TYR A 155 2.02 -18.62 -25.41
C TYR A 155 2.75 -18.49 -26.76
N ASN A 156 4.05 -18.76 -26.79
CA ASN A 156 4.81 -18.83 -28.04
C ASN A 156 5.13 -20.31 -28.32
N ARG A 157 4.61 -20.83 -29.43
CA ARG A 157 4.82 -22.19 -29.92
C ARG A 157 5.81 -22.14 -31.08
N ASP A 158 7.10 -22.36 -30.80
CA ASP A 158 8.15 -22.48 -31.82
C ASP A 158 8.15 -21.32 -32.85
N GLY A 159 7.92 -20.08 -32.39
CA GLY A 159 7.85 -18.88 -33.24
C GLY A 159 6.45 -18.49 -33.68
N GLU A 160 5.41 -19.28 -33.37
CA GLU A 160 4.01 -18.87 -33.51
C GLU A 160 3.44 -18.36 -32.19
N ASN A 161 3.09 -17.08 -32.16
CA ASN A 161 2.41 -16.46 -31.03
C ASN A 161 0.92 -16.86 -31.01
N LEU A 162 0.51 -17.52 -29.93
CA LEU A 162 -0.84 -17.96 -29.65
C LEU A 162 -1.43 -17.19 -28.46
N ILE A 163 -2.68 -16.80 -28.58
CA ILE A 163 -3.46 -16.20 -27.49
C ILE A 163 -4.51 -17.21 -27.04
N ILE A 164 -4.57 -17.48 -25.74
CA ILE A 164 -5.51 -18.42 -25.14
C ILE A 164 -6.49 -17.64 -24.28
N THR A 165 -7.77 -17.70 -24.62
CA THR A 165 -8.84 -16.92 -23.98
C THR A 165 -9.81 -17.83 -23.23
N GLY A 166 -10.03 -17.57 -21.95
CA GLY A 166 -11.10 -18.18 -21.16
C GLY A 166 -12.35 -17.29 -21.14
N GLY A 167 -13.49 -17.87 -21.50
CA GLY A 167 -14.79 -17.20 -21.50
C GLY A 167 -15.88 -18.04 -20.87
N ILE A 168 -17.10 -17.90 -21.37
CA ILE A 168 -18.26 -18.67 -20.91
C ILE A 168 -18.28 -20.03 -21.63
N ASN A 169 -18.30 -21.12 -20.86
CA ASN A 169 -18.33 -22.52 -21.28
C ASN A 169 -17.15 -23.01 -22.13
N ASN A 170 -16.23 -22.13 -22.54
CA ASN A 170 -15.17 -22.49 -23.46
C ASN A 170 -13.85 -21.76 -23.19
N ILE A 171 -12.77 -22.41 -23.63
CA ILE A 171 -11.44 -21.85 -23.76
C ILE A 171 -11.09 -21.94 -25.25
N ARG A 172 -10.61 -20.84 -25.84
CA ARG A 172 -10.21 -20.79 -27.26
C ARG A 172 -8.74 -20.49 -27.41
N GLN A 173 -8.16 -21.04 -28.47
CA GLN A 173 -6.83 -20.70 -28.93
C GLN A 173 -6.93 -19.86 -30.20
N TRP A 174 -6.14 -18.81 -30.29
CA TRP A 174 -6.13 -17.85 -31.40
C TRP A 174 -4.72 -17.73 -31.96
N SER A 175 -4.60 -17.64 -33.28
CA SER A 175 -3.31 -17.29 -33.90
C SER A 175 -3.13 -15.77 -33.87
N ASN A 176 -2.01 -15.28 -33.33
CA ASN A 176 -1.72 -13.86 -33.31
C ASN A 176 -1.46 -13.28 -34.71
N LYS A 177 -1.09 -14.10 -35.70
CA LYS A 177 -0.84 -13.64 -37.08
C LYS A 177 -2.14 -13.39 -37.83
N SER A 178 -3.07 -14.34 -37.80
CA SER A 178 -4.35 -14.24 -38.52
C SER A 178 -5.45 -13.58 -37.70
N GLY A 179 -5.42 -13.68 -36.37
CA GLY A 179 -6.51 -13.27 -35.48
C GLY A 179 -7.74 -14.18 -35.59
N GLN A 180 -7.56 -15.38 -36.13
CA GLN A 180 -8.61 -16.39 -36.29
C GLN A 180 -8.53 -17.42 -35.15
N PRO A 181 -9.68 -18.01 -34.75
CA PRO A 181 -9.71 -19.08 -33.76
C PRO A 181 -9.17 -20.38 -34.37
N ILE A 182 -8.27 -21.06 -33.66
CA ILE A 182 -7.66 -22.33 -34.06
C ILE A 182 -8.42 -23.51 -33.46
N SER A 183 -8.65 -23.48 -32.15
CA SER A 183 -9.29 -24.57 -31.42
C SER A 183 -10.20 -24.06 -30.31
N ARG A 184 -11.17 -24.90 -29.91
CA ARG A 184 -12.13 -24.65 -28.85
C ARG A 184 -12.16 -25.85 -27.90
N MET A 185 -11.83 -25.62 -26.64
CA MET A 185 -12.01 -26.57 -25.55
C MET A 185 -13.30 -26.22 -24.82
N THR A 186 -14.15 -27.21 -24.55
CA THR A 186 -15.47 -27.00 -23.91
C THR A 186 -15.44 -27.56 -22.51
N LEU A 187 -15.99 -26.81 -21.55
CA LEU A 187 -16.12 -27.26 -20.16
C LEU A 187 -17.52 -27.85 -19.92
N GLY A 188 -17.60 -28.76 -18.95
CA GLY A 188 -18.89 -29.26 -18.49
C GLY A 188 -19.72 -28.16 -17.80
N CYS A 189 -21.04 -28.36 -17.75
CA CYS A 189 -21.96 -27.53 -16.97
C CYS A 189 -22.36 -28.25 -15.67
N ARG A 190 -22.67 -27.49 -14.61
CA ARG A 190 -23.26 -28.02 -13.37
C ARG A 190 -24.66 -27.45 -13.22
N ASN A 191 -25.66 -28.32 -13.03
CA ASN A 191 -27.07 -27.93 -12.88
C ASN A 191 -27.61 -27.04 -14.02
N ARG A 192 -27.16 -27.28 -15.27
CA ARG A 192 -27.51 -26.48 -16.47
C ARG A 192 -27.18 -24.99 -16.37
N LYS A 193 -26.31 -24.58 -15.43
CA LYS A 193 -25.76 -23.23 -15.39
C LYS A 193 -24.50 -23.15 -16.24
N ASP A 194 -24.30 -21.99 -16.85
CA ASP A 194 -23.08 -21.69 -17.59
C ASP A 194 -21.86 -21.69 -16.66
N THR A 195 -20.79 -22.28 -17.14
CA THR A 195 -19.50 -22.37 -16.46
C THR A 195 -18.62 -21.22 -16.92
N ILE A 196 -18.08 -20.46 -15.98
CA ILE A 196 -17.25 -19.28 -16.26
C ILE A 196 -15.79 -19.64 -16.00
N VAL A 197 -14.89 -19.36 -16.95
CA VAL A 197 -13.44 -19.53 -16.77
C VAL A 197 -12.82 -18.25 -16.24
N TRP A 198 -12.76 -18.14 -14.92
CA TRP A 198 -12.30 -16.95 -14.20
C TRP A 198 -10.79 -16.72 -14.30
N CYS A 199 -9.98 -17.79 -14.29
CA CYS A 199 -8.53 -17.66 -14.35
C CYS A 199 -7.91 -18.72 -15.26
N LEU A 200 -6.82 -18.33 -15.94
CA LEU A 200 -6.10 -19.16 -16.90
C LEU A 200 -4.60 -18.84 -16.87
N LYS A 201 -3.76 -19.88 -16.87
CA LYS A 201 -2.31 -19.79 -17.12
C LYS A 201 -1.84 -20.93 -17.99
N VAL A 202 -0.66 -20.75 -18.58
CA VAL A 202 -0.05 -21.70 -19.50
C VAL A 202 1.39 -21.90 -19.07
N THR A 203 1.83 -23.15 -19.00
CA THR A 203 3.21 -23.54 -18.70
C THR A 203 4.04 -23.61 -19.98
N LYS A 204 5.38 -23.64 -19.85
CA LYS A 204 6.33 -23.76 -20.96
C LYS A 204 6.12 -25.01 -21.81
N ASP A 205 5.68 -26.11 -21.19
CA ASP A 205 5.36 -27.37 -21.89
C ASP A 205 4.01 -27.35 -22.64
N PHE A 206 3.35 -26.17 -22.69
CA PHE A 206 2.06 -25.93 -23.30
C PHE A 206 0.88 -26.63 -22.58
N THR A 207 1.00 -26.88 -21.27
CA THR A 207 -0.14 -27.26 -20.45
C THR A 207 -0.96 -26.02 -20.11
N ILE A 208 -2.24 -26.01 -20.49
CA ILE A 208 -3.17 -24.95 -20.14
C ILE A 208 -3.84 -25.32 -18.82
N ILE A 209 -3.92 -24.39 -17.88
CA ILE A 209 -4.52 -24.61 -16.57
C ILE A 209 -5.62 -23.59 -16.36
N SER A 210 -6.83 -24.06 -16.07
CA SER A 210 -8.02 -23.23 -15.91
C SER A 210 -8.69 -23.46 -14.55
N GLY A 211 -9.09 -22.38 -13.89
CA GLY A 211 -10.03 -22.41 -12.75
C GLY A 211 -11.40 -21.89 -13.16
N ASP A 212 -12.46 -22.59 -12.77
CA ASP A 212 -13.83 -22.28 -13.18
C ASP A 212 -14.79 -21.93 -12.03
N SER A 213 -16.00 -21.49 -12.39
CA SER A 213 -17.09 -21.17 -11.43
C SER A 213 -17.69 -22.38 -10.71
N ARG A 214 -17.30 -23.61 -11.07
CA ARG A 214 -17.78 -24.83 -10.40
C ARG A 214 -16.87 -25.22 -9.23
N GLY A 215 -15.76 -24.51 -9.02
CA GLY A 215 -14.73 -24.86 -8.05
C GLY A 215 -13.73 -25.90 -8.57
N VAL A 216 -13.62 -26.02 -9.91
CA VAL A 216 -12.87 -27.08 -10.56
C VAL A 216 -11.62 -26.52 -11.26
N VAL A 217 -10.46 -27.10 -10.93
CA VAL A 217 -9.20 -26.85 -11.63
C VAL A 217 -8.99 -27.92 -12.68
N THR A 218 -8.83 -27.51 -13.94
CA THR A 218 -8.61 -28.43 -15.06
C THR A 218 -7.29 -28.13 -15.77
N PHE A 219 -6.54 -29.19 -16.05
CA PHE A 219 -5.30 -29.20 -16.81
C PHE A 219 -5.60 -29.75 -18.19
N TRP A 220 -5.14 -29.06 -19.23
CA TRP A 220 -5.39 -29.37 -20.63
C TRP A 220 -4.07 -29.47 -21.39
N ASN A 221 -4.00 -30.41 -22.34
CA ASN A 221 -2.91 -30.47 -23.30
C ASN A 221 -3.15 -29.40 -24.37
N GLY A 222 -2.33 -28.35 -24.41
CA GLY A 222 -2.48 -27.26 -25.36
C GLY A 222 -2.28 -27.69 -26.83
N LYS A 223 -1.45 -28.71 -27.09
CA LYS A 223 -1.16 -29.18 -28.46
C LYS A 223 -2.35 -29.89 -29.08
N GLU A 224 -3.00 -30.76 -28.31
CA GLU A 224 -4.14 -31.56 -28.75
C GLU A 224 -5.49 -30.90 -28.41
N SER A 225 -5.47 -29.86 -27.57
CA SER A 225 -6.67 -29.24 -27.00
C SER A 225 -7.58 -30.25 -26.26
N THR A 226 -6.96 -31.22 -25.57
CA THR A 226 -7.63 -32.29 -24.82
C THR A 226 -7.48 -32.10 -23.32
N GLN A 227 -8.44 -32.61 -22.54
CA GLN A 227 -8.41 -32.55 -21.08
C GLN A 227 -7.45 -33.63 -20.53
N LEU A 228 -6.46 -33.22 -19.73
CA LEU A 228 -5.52 -34.14 -19.07
C LEU A 228 -6.05 -34.61 -17.71
N LYS A 229 -6.39 -33.65 -16.83
CA LYS A 229 -6.81 -33.96 -15.47
C LYS A 229 -7.69 -32.86 -14.88
N THR A 230 -8.59 -33.26 -14.00
CA THR A 230 -9.52 -32.38 -13.32
C THR A 230 -9.49 -32.63 -11.81
N PHE A 231 -9.57 -31.55 -11.04
CA PHE A 231 -9.59 -31.54 -9.58
C PHE A 231 -10.76 -30.68 -9.09
N GLU A 232 -11.68 -31.30 -8.36
CA GLU A 232 -12.76 -30.60 -7.67
C GLU A 232 -12.29 -30.33 -6.23
N CYS A 233 -11.73 -29.13 -5.98
CA CYS A 233 -11.12 -28.81 -4.68
C CYS A 233 -11.78 -27.60 -3.99
N HIS A 234 -12.19 -26.58 -4.75
CA HIS A 234 -12.87 -25.42 -4.19
C HIS A 234 -14.36 -25.69 -4.05
N LYS A 235 -14.99 -25.08 -3.05
CA LYS A 235 -16.44 -25.17 -2.83
C LYS A 235 -17.24 -24.13 -3.63
N ALA A 236 -16.53 -23.14 -4.18
CA ALA A 236 -17.07 -22.01 -4.93
C ALA A 236 -16.09 -21.61 -6.06
N ASP A 237 -16.39 -20.53 -6.77
CA ASP A 237 -15.64 -20.01 -7.91
C ASP A 237 -14.15 -19.78 -7.61
N ILE A 238 -13.30 -20.14 -8.58
CA ILE A 238 -11.84 -19.97 -8.51
C ILE A 238 -11.45 -18.69 -9.24
N LEU A 239 -11.20 -17.61 -8.51
CA LEU A 239 -11.01 -16.29 -9.11
C LEU A 239 -9.59 -16.06 -9.63
N SER A 240 -8.58 -16.69 -9.03
CA SER A 240 -7.18 -16.43 -9.35
C SER A 240 -6.31 -17.68 -9.36
N LEU A 241 -5.28 -17.63 -10.20
CA LEU A 241 -4.29 -18.70 -10.37
C LEU A 241 -2.91 -18.11 -10.68
N CYS A 242 -1.88 -18.66 -10.05
CA CYS A 242 -0.49 -18.33 -10.38
C CYS A 242 0.41 -19.57 -10.42
N LEU A 243 1.49 -19.48 -11.19
CA LEU A 243 2.52 -20.52 -11.32
C LEU A 243 3.73 -20.16 -10.48
N SER A 244 4.50 -21.16 -10.03
CA SER A 244 5.85 -20.96 -9.53
C SER A 244 6.83 -20.69 -10.68
N GLU A 245 7.98 -20.07 -10.39
CA GLU A 245 9.05 -19.81 -11.37
C GLU A 245 9.54 -21.07 -12.12
N ASP A 246 9.57 -22.20 -11.42
CA ASP A 246 9.96 -23.51 -11.96
C ASP A 246 8.79 -24.27 -12.61
N GLU A 247 7.57 -23.73 -12.55
CA GLU A 247 6.32 -24.30 -13.07
C GLU A 247 6.00 -25.71 -12.53
N THR A 248 6.64 -26.13 -11.44
CA THR A 248 6.34 -27.40 -10.77
C THR A 248 5.16 -27.28 -9.83
N ARG A 249 4.74 -26.05 -9.50
CA ARG A 249 3.65 -25.75 -8.58
C ARG A 249 2.67 -24.75 -9.17
N VAL A 250 1.41 -24.96 -8.85
CA VAL A 250 0.29 -24.10 -9.21
C VAL A 250 -0.43 -23.71 -7.95
N TYR A 251 -0.80 -22.45 -7.81
CA TYR A 251 -1.60 -21.98 -6.67
C TYR A 251 -2.93 -21.43 -7.17
N THR A 252 -4.01 -21.75 -6.46
CA THR A 252 -5.36 -21.28 -6.80
C THR A 252 -6.03 -20.67 -5.58
N GLY A 253 -6.78 -19.60 -5.81
CA GLY A 253 -7.54 -18.85 -4.81
C GLY A 253 -8.97 -18.63 -5.28
N GLY A 254 -9.93 -18.73 -4.37
CA GLY A 254 -11.35 -18.67 -4.69
C GLY A 254 -12.19 -17.85 -3.72
N VAL A 255 -13.49 -17.81 -4.01
CA VAL A 255 -14.54 -17.17 -3.18
C VAL A 255 -14.67 -17.84 -1.81
N ASP A 256 -14.31 -19.12 -1.71
CA ASP A 256 -14.33 -19.86 -0.45
C ASP A 256 -13.20 -19.49 0.52
N ALA A 257 -12.46 -18.42 0.24
CA ALA A 257 -11.28 -17.95 0.99
C ALA A 257 -10.16 -19.01 1.14
N ALA A 258 -10.20 -20.09 0.35
CA ALA A 258 -9.24 -21.19 0.40
C ALA A 258 -8.10 -20.99 -0.60
N LEU A 259 -6.91 -21.45 -0.22
CA LEU A 259 -5.74 -21.53 -1.10
C LEU A 259 -5.35 -22.98 -1.31
N TYR A 260 -5.28 -23.43 -2.55
CA TYR A 260 -4.74 -24.75 -2.89
C TYR A 260 -3.40 -24.63 -3.60
N GLN A 261 -2.50 -25.55 -3.30
CA GLN A 261 -1.25 -25.76 -4.01
C GLN A 261 -1.33 -27.10 -4.75
N PHE A 262 -1.11 -27.08 -6.05
CA PHE A 262 -0.86 -28.27 -6.86
C PHE A 262 0.64 -28.42 -7.03
N SER A 263 1.14 -29.64 -6.96
CA SER A 263 2.55 -29.95 -7.13
C SER A 263 2.70 -31.14 -8.07
N LEU A 264 3.63 -31.00 -9.02
CA LEU A 264 3.96 -32.03 -9.98
C LEU A 264 4.98 -32.98 -9.36
N TYR A 265 4.57 -34.21 -9.10
CA TYR A 265 5.42 -35.26 -8.57
C TYR A 265 5.72 -36.30 -9.64
N THR A 266 6.97 -36.73 -9.72
CA THR A 266 7.32 -37.94 -10.45
C THR A 266 7.03 -39.13 -9.53
N ALA A 267 6.11 -40.02 -9.94
CA ALA A 267 5.61 -41.07 -9.06
C ALA A 267 6.69 -42.11 -8.70
N ASP A 268 7.58 -42.43 -9.64
CA ASP A 268 8.73 -43.32 -9.46
C ASP A 268 9.99 -42.66 -10.07
N PRO A 269 11.18 -42.78 -9.45
CA PRO A 269 12.44 -42.27 -10.03
C PRO A 269 12.79 -42.90 -11.38
N THR A 270 12.25 -44.09 -11.66
CA THR A 270 12.45 -44.87 -12.88
C THR A 270 11.35 -44.69 -13.92
N SER A 271 10.24 -44.03 -13.56
CA SER A 271 9.11 -43.76 -14.48
C SER A 271 9.07 -42.28 -14.83
N GLU A 272 8.96 -41.97 -16.12
CA GLU A 272 8.74 -40.59 -16.58
C GLU A 272 7.31 -40.07 -16.29
N ARG A 273 6.45 -40.88 -15.63
CA ARG A 273 5.07 -40.50 -15.33
C ARG A 273 5.02 -39.46 -14.20
N LYS A 274 4.82 -38.21 -14.61
CA LYS A 274 4.52 -37.09 -13.72
C LYS A 274 3.02 -37.06 -13.39
N ARG A 275 2.70 -36.78 -12.12
CA ARG A 275 1.33 -36.67 -11.60
C ARG A 275 1.17 -35.40 -10.77
N TRP A 276 0.07 -34.69 -11.01
CA TRP A 276 -0.36 -33.58 -10.17
C TRP A 276 -1.05 -34.08 -8.90
N VAL A 277 -0.65 -33.52 -7.77
CA VAL A 277 -1.25 -33.72 -6.44
C VAL A 277 -1.59 -32.35 -5.86
N HIS A 278 -2.69 -32.23 -5.12
CA HIS A 278 -3.10 -30.96 -4.51
C HIS A 278 -3.06 -31.02 -2.98
N GLN A 279 -2.83 -29.88 -2.36
CA GLN A 279 -2.80 -29.67 -0.92
C GLN A 279 -3.47 -28.34 -0.57
N LEU A 280 -4.29 -28.32 0.49
CA LEU A 280 -4.83 -27.09 1.07
C LEU A 280 -3.74 -26.35 1.86
N LEU A 281 -3.56 -25.06 1.59
CA LEU A 281 -2.66 -24.17 2.30
C LEU A 281 -3.38 -23.43 3.43
N HIS A 282 -2.62 -23.14 4.50
CA HIS A 282 -3.12 -22.28 5.57
C HIS A 282 -3.20 -20.84 5.06
N THR A 283 -4.35 -20.21 5.30
CA THR A 283 -4.69 -18.85 4.87
C THR A 283 -5.24 -18.07 6.05
N ARG A 284 -5.06 -16.74 6.01
CA ARG A 284 -5.65 -15.79 6.95
C ARG A 284 -6.78 -14.97 6.34
N HIS A 285 -7.08 -15.20 5.06
CA HIS A 285 -8.17 -14.51 4.39
C HIS A 285 -9.51 -14.80 5.05
N THR A 286 -10.31 -13.76 5.22
CA THR A 286 -11.68 -13.86 5.74
C THR A 286 -12.72 -13.87 4.63
N HIS A 287 -12.36 -13.37 3.45
CA HIS A 287 -13.21 -13.24 2.27
C HIS A 287 -12.49 -13.79 1.02
N ASP A 288 -13.14 -13.65 -0.12
CA ASP A 288 -12.73 -14.08 -1.44
C ASP A 288 -11.30 -13.65 -1.79
N ILE A 289 -10.53 -14.55 -2.39
CA ILE A 289 -9.17 -14.30 -2.88
C ILE A 289 -9.23 -13.98 -4.37
N ARG A 290 -9.20 -12.69 -4.71
CA ARG A 290 -9.34 -12.21 -6.10
C ARG A 290 -8.04 -12.22 -6.89
N ALA A 291 -6.90 -12.11 -6.21
CA ALA A 291 -5.61 -11.98 -6.87
C ALA A 291 -4.52 -12.82 -6.20
N LEU A 292 -3.66 -13.40 -7.04
CA LEU A 292 -2.51 -14.19 -6.62
C LEU A 292 -1.30 -13.87 -7.49
N ALA A 293 -0.14 -13.75 -6.85
CA ALA A 293 1.15 -13.65 -7.54
C ALA A 293 2.22 -14.43 -6.78
N TYR A 294 3.05 -15.16 -7.52
CA TYR A 294 4.25 -15.78 -6.99
C TYR A 294 5.44 -14.82 -7.15
N VAL A 295 6.20 -14.63 -6.08
CA VAL A 295 7.20 -13.57 -5.96
C VAL A 295 8.41 -14.12 -5.20
N ASN A 296 9.48 -14.56 -5.90
CA ASN A 296 10.74 -15.01 -5.29
C ASN A 296 10.59 -16.01 -4.11
N GLY A 297 9.70 -16.99 -4.22
CA GLY A 297 9.45 -17.96 -3.14
C GLY A 297 8.45 -17.50 -2.06
N PHE A 298 7.86 -16.33 -2.23
CA PHE A 298 6.68 -15.88 -1.53
C PHE A 298 5.43 -16.03 -2.41
N LEU A 299 4.29 -16.31 -1.80
CA LEU A 299 2.98 -16.24 -2.43
C LEU A 299 2.25 -15.02 -1.89
N ALA A 300 2.02 -14.03 -2.74
CA ALA A 300 1.21 -12.86 -2.43
C ALA A 300 -0.26 -13.14 -2.79
N SER A 301 -1.15 -12.91 -1.84
CA SER A 301 -2.59 -13.11 -1.99
C SER A 301 -3.37 -11.92 -1.46
N GLY A 302 -4.40 -11.51 -2.20
CA GLY A 302 -5.22 -10.34 -1.88
C GLY A 302 -6.66 -10.53 -2.36
N GLY A 303 -7.59 -9.86 -1.68
CA GLY A 303 -8.99 -9.93 -2.06
C GLY A 303 -9.89 -8.92 -1.38
N VAL A 304 -11.13 -9.33 -1.12
CA VAL A 304 -12.20 -8.49 -0.55
C VAL A 304 -11.88 -8.02 0.86
N ASP A 305 -11.09 -8.77 1.61
CA ASP A 305 -10.64 -8.44 2.95
C ASP A 305 -9.59 -7.30 3.00
N THR A 306 -9.25 -6.70 1.86
CA THR A 306 -8.43 -5.47 1.70
C THR A 306 -6.95 -5.61 2.07
N ILE A 307 -6.59 -6.66 2.78
CA ILE A 307 -5.25 -6.91 3.29
C ILE A 307 -4.47 -7.76 2.29
N LEU A 308 -3.19 -7.43 2.11
CA LEU A 308 -2.25 -8.24 1.35
C LEU A 308 -1.56 -9.24 2.30
N TYR A 309 -1.72 -10.52 2.02
CA TYR A 309 -1.00 -11.57 2.72
C TYR A 309 0.17 -12.09 1.88
N VAL A 310 1.28 -12.36 2.57
CA VAL A 310 2.50 -12.87 1.96
C VAL A 310 2.89 -14.16 2.68
N ALA A 311 2.66 -15.29 2.01
CA ALA A 311 3.01 -16.60 2.55
C ALA A 311 4.43 -17.00 2.12
N LYS A 312 5.30 -17.25 3.10
CA LYS A 312 6.63 -17.81 2.85
C LYS A 312 6.52 -19.31 2.58
N LEU A 313 6.90 -19.74 1.37
CA LEU A 313 6.72 -21.13 0.93
C LEU A 313 7.94 -22.02 1.19
N LYS A 314 9.14 -21.44 1.28
CA LYS A 314 10.40 -22.15 1.55
C LYS A 314 10.83 -21.98 3.03
N GLY A 315 11.32 -23.07 3.63
CA GLY A 315 11.78 -23.09 5.02
C GLY A 315 10.62 -23.08 6.03
N ASN A 316 10.71 -22.24 7.07
CA ASN A 316 9.63 -22.10 8.05
C ASN A 316 8.42 -21.39 7.41
N ARG A 317 7.32 -22.14 7.22
CA ARG A 317 6.10 -21.62 6.60
C ARG A 317 5.42 -20.64 7.54
N SER A 318 5.27 -19.40 7.09
CA SER A 318 4.61 -18.35 7.83
C SER A 318 3.80 -17.48 6.88
N VAL A 319 2.60 -17.09 7.30
CA VAL A 319 1.77 -16.10 6.60
C VAL A 319 1.98 -14.76 7.27
N LEU A 320 2.54 -13.82 6.52
CA LEU A 320 2.80 -12.45 6.94
C LEU A 320 1.71 -11.53 6.37
N GLU A 321 1.51 -10.40 7.02
CA GLU A 321 0.42 -9.47 6.72
C GLU A 321 1.01 -8.10 6.44
N VAL A 322 0.85 -7.62 5.21
CA VAL A 322 1.21 -6.26 4.83
C VAL A 322 0.02 -5.37 5.14
N SER A 323 0.21 -4.47 6.09
CA SER A 323 -0.84 -3.54 6.49
C SER A 323 -1.24 -2.64 5.32
N PRO A 324 -2.53 -2.34 5.11
CA PRO A 324 -2.96 -1.41 4.08
C PRO A 324 -2.76 0.05 4.53
N ASP A 325 -1.55 0.37 5.01
CA ASP A 325 -1.24 1.69 5.56
C ASP A 325 -1.19 2.73 4.42
N PRO A 326 -1.76 3.93 4.60
CA PRO A 326 -1.73 4.97 3.57
C PRO A 326 -0.29 5.45 3.32
N LEU A 327 0.02 5.83 2.07
CA LEU A 327 1.36 6.32 1.71
C LEU A 327 1.61 7.73 2.26
N SER A 328 0.59 8.58 2.24
CA SER A 328 0.59 9.94 2.81
C SER A 328 0.02 9.93 4.23
N GLY A 329 0.51 10.85 5.06
CA GLY A 329 -0.09 11.08 6.38
C GLY A 329 -1.52 11.57 6.20
N LEU A 330 -2.51 10.77 6.64
CA LEU A 330 -3.92 11.17 6.60
C LEU A 330 -4.30 12.06 7.77
N ILE A 331 -3.50 12.06 8.84
CA ILE A 331 -3.81 12.71 10.10
C ILE A 331 -2.69 13.67 10.45
N HIS A 332 -3.06 14.89 10.79
CA HIS A 332 -2.13 15.93 11.24
C HIS A 332 -2.70 16.62 12.49
N ILE A 333 -1.83 17.15 13.34
CA ILE A 333 -2.23 17.85 14.57
C ILE A 333 -1.65 19.26 14.58
N ALA A 334 -2.48 20.23 14.96
CA ALA A 334 -2.00 21.53 15.42
C ALA A 334 -1.80 21.45 16.94
N LYS A 335 -0.54 21.21 17.37
CA LYS A 335 -0.21 20.87 18.77
C LYS A 335 -0.66 21.94 19.76
N ASP A 336 -0.59 23.21 19.38
CA ASP A 336 -0.89 24.35 20.26
C ASP A 336 -2.39 24.62 20.44
N LYS A 337 -3.20 24.23 19.45
CA LYS A 337 -4.66 24.48 19.45
C LYS A 337 -5.49 23.23 19.74
N ASN A 338 -4.86 22.08 20.00
CA ASN A 338 -5.52 20.78 20.18
C ASN A 338 -6.50 20.45 19.02
N LEU A 339 -6.09 20.76 17.79
CA LEU A 339 -6.86 20.47 16.58
C LEU A 339 -6.30 19.23 15.90
N VAL A 340 -7.19 18.39 15.40
CA VAL A 340 -6.86 17.22 14.58
C VAL A 340 -7.46 17.41 13.21
N GLN A 341 -6.59 17.33 12.20
CA GLN A 341 -6.96 17.22 10.81
C GLN A 341 -7.08 15.74 10.43
N ILE A 342 -8.14 15.39 9.71
CA ILE A 342 -8.32 14.05 9.15
C ILE A 342 -8.63 14.19 7.65
N GLN A 343 -7.81 13.56 6.83
CA GLN A 343 -7.98 13.50 5.38
C GLN A 343 -8.71 12.22 4.97
N TYR A 344 -9.75 12.40 4.15
CA TYR A 344 -10.40 11.36 3.37
C TYR A 344 -10.04 11.55 1.89
N GLN A 345 -10.54 10.66 1.02
CA GLN A 345 -10.24 10.69 -0.42
C GLN A 345 -10.63 12.02 -1.09
N ASP A 346 -11.81 12.56 -0.77
CA ASP A 346 -12.40 13.73 -1.44
C ASP A 346 -12.68 14.92 -0.50
N TYR A 347 -12.40 14.80 0.80
CA TYR A 347 -12.60 15.88 1.76
C TYR A 347 -11.66 15.78 2.97
N ILE A 348 -11.53 16.90 3.68
CA ILE A 348 -10.79 17.00 4.94
C ILE A 348 -11.75 17.45 6.03
N GLU A 349 -11.60 16.87 7.22
CA GLU A 349 -12.31 17.28 8.42
C GLU A 349 -11.36 17.83 9.46
N ILE A 350 -11.83 18.84 10.18
CA ILE A 350 -11.06 19.47 11.25
C ILE A 350 -11.86 19.37 12.54
N TRP A 351 -11.22 18.82 13.56
CA TRP A 351 -11.81 18.53 14.84
C TRP A 351 -11.04 19.22 15.95
N ARG A 352 -11.76 19.84 16.89
CA ARG A 352 -11.20 20.25 18.18
C ARG A 352 -11.38 19.12 19.18
N LEU A 353 -10.29 18.73 19.83
CA LEU A 353 -10.33 17.70 20.86
C LEU A 353 -11.07 18.21 22.10
N GLY A 354 -11.74 17.28 22.77
CA GLY A 354 -12.40 17.54 24.05
C GLY A 354 -11.39 17.68 25.19
N ALA A 355 -11.81 18.29 26.29
CA ALA A 355 -11.03 18.38 27.53
C ALA A 355 -11.54 17.36 28.55
N ALA A 356 -10.62 16.72 29.27
CA ALA A 356 -10.93 15.83 30.39
C ALA A 356 -11.16 16.62 31.68
N ASP A 357 -11.87 16.02 32.65
CA ASP A 357 -11.95 16.55 34.00
C ASP A 357 -10.63 16.32 34.75
N ALA A 358 -9.95 17.41 35.11
CA ALA A 358 -8.66 17.37 35.81
C ALA A 358 -8.78 16.90 37.27
N HIS A 359 -9.98 16.93 37.87
CA HIS A 359 -10.20 16.63 39.29
C HIS A 359 -10.73 15.22 39.55
N PHE A 360 -10.99 14.42 38.51
CA PHE A 360 -11.53 13.07 38.67
C PHE A 360 -10.45 12.07 39.09
N VAL A 361 -10.57 11.51 40.29
CA VAL A 361 -9.70 10.43 40.79
C VAL A 361 -10.12 9.10 40.17
N GLU A 362 -9.16 8.42 39.57
CA GLU A 362 -9.33 7.27 38.68
C GLU A 362 -9.94 6.05 39.39
N ALA A 363 -11.14 5.61 38.97
CA ALA A 363 -11.73 4.33 39.41
C ALA A 363 -11.78 3.26 38.29
N LYS A 364 -11.71 3.65 37.01
CA LYS A 364 -11.93 2.76 35.84
C LYS A 364 -11.05 3.03 34.61
N GLY A 365 -9.95 3.78 34.71
CA GLY A 365 -9.01 3.99 33.60
C GLY A 365 -9.53 4.80 32.40
N MET A 366 -10.70 5.42 32.51
CA MET A 366 -11.22 6.40 31.55
C MET A 366 -11.60 7.68 32.29
N LEU A 367 -11.11 8.82 31.79
CA LEU A 367 -11.41 10.13 32.34
C LEU A 367 -12.71 10.67 31.69
N PRO A 368 -13.68 11.17 32.48
CA PRO A 368 -14.86 11.81 31.92
C PRO A 368 -14.48 13.10 31.18
N LEU A 369 -15.16 13.38 30.07
CA LEU A 369 -14.96 14.60 29.28
C LEU A 369 -15.85 15.73 29.81
N THR A 370 -15.23 16.85 30.21
CA THR A 370 -15.93 18.09 30.55
C THR A 370 -16.41 18.79 29.29
N GLN A 371 -15.59 18.78 28.24
CA GLN A 371 -15.93 19.29 26.91
C GLN A 371 -15.89 18.16 25.90
N LYS A 372 -17.00 17.99 25.16
CA LYS A 372 -17.05 17.04 24.05
C LYS A 372 -16.23 17.57 22.87
N ARG A 373 -15.76 16.65 22.04
CA ARG A 373 -15.13 16.99 20.75
C ARG A 373 -16.11 17.75 19.86
N ILE A 374 -15.57 18.64 19.02
CA ILE A 374 -16.34 19.49 18.13
C ILE A 374 -15.77 19.42 16.72
N LYS A 375 -16.64 19.23 15.72
CA LYS A 375 -16.28 19.37 14.31
C LYS A 375 -16.32 20.85 13.94
N LEU A 376 -15.18 21.42 13.58
CA LEU A 376 -15.07 22.85 13.26
C LEU A 376 -15.37 23.15 11.80
N ALA A 377 -14.87 22.29 10.89
CA ALA A 377 -15.00 22.51 9.47
C ALA A 377 -14.87 21.20 8.68
N LYS A 378 -15.48 21.18 7.48
CA LYS A 378 -15.33 20.16 6.45
C LYS A 378 -15.01 20.83 5.13
N ILE A 379 -13.83 20.54 4.58
CA ILE A 379 -13.37 21.10 3.31
C ILE A 379 -13.48 20.01 2.25
N LYS A 380 -14.38 20.18 1.27
CA LYS A 380 -14.54 19.23 0.15
C LYS A 380 -13.63 19.63 -1.01
N ALA A 381 -12.97 18.66 -1.64
CA ALA A 381 -12.33 18.84 -2.92
C ALA A 381 -13.37 19.13 -4.02
N ARG A 382 -12.93 19.58 -5.19
CA ARG A 382 -13.83 19.70 -6.35
C ARG A 382 -14.30 18.31 -6.78
N GLU A 383 -15.47 18.23 -7.40
CA GLU A 383 -16.03 16.95 -7.84
C GLU A 383 -15.07 16.20 -8.78
N GLY A 384 -14.95 14.89 -8.56
CA GLY A 384 -14.03 14.00 -9.29
C GLY A 384 -12.54 14.25 -9.03
N GLN A 385 -12.16 14.93 -7.93
CA GLN A 385 -10.75 15.17 -7.59
C GLN A 385 -10.38 14.47 -6.28
N HIS A 386 -9.30 13.68 -6.33
CA HIS A 386 -8.75 12.99 -5.17
C HIS A 386 -7.71 13.87 -4.46
N ILE A 387 -7.74 13.90 -3.13
CA ILE A 387 -6.74 14.58 -2.30
C ILE A 387 -5.51 13.68 -2.18
N LEU A 388 -4.36 14.14 -2.68
CA LEU A 388 -3.11 13.38 -2.67
C LEU A 388 -2.43 13.45 -1.31
N CYS A 389 -2.31 14.65 -0.78
CA CYS A 389 -1.67 14.92 0.50
C CYS A 389 -2.27 16.16 1.16
N SER A 390 -2.03 16.27 2.46
CA SER A 390 -2.38 17.43 3.26
C SER A 390 -1.29 17.71 4.28
N ALA A 391 -1.39 18.88 4.91
CA ALA A 391 -0.53 19.30 6.01
C ALA A 391 -1.28 20.32 6.87
N MET A 392 -0.95 20.35 8.16
CA MET A 392 -1.46 21.35 9.11
C MET A 392 -0.29 22.00 9.85
N SER A 393 -0.34 23.32 10.01
CA SER A 393 0.63 24.06 10.83
C SER A 393 0.21 24.03 12.31
N HIS A 394 1.17 24.25 13.22
CA HIS A 394 0.89 24.38 14.66
C HIS A 394 -0.11 25.51 14.96
N GLY A 395 -0.11 26.55 14.13
CA GLY A 395 -1.04 27.68 14.21
C GLY A 395 -2.44 27.43 13.62
N GLY A 396 -2.69 26.28 12.98
CA GLY A 396 -3.99 25.93 12.41
C GLY A 396 -4.19 26.31 10.93
N THR A 397 -3.14 26.71 10.22
CA THR A 397 -3.18 26.82 8.75
C THR A 397 -3.17 25.43 8.13
N ILE A 398 -3.94 25.25 7.06
CA ILE A 398 -4.16 23.95 6.42
C ILE A 398 -3.79 24.07 4.96
N ALA A 399 -3.03 23.11 4.47
CA ALA A 399 -2.75 22.96 3.05
C ALA A 399 -3.19 21.57 2.60
N PHE A 400 -3.76 21.46 1.41
CA PHE A 400 -3.98 20.18 0.74
C PHE A 400 -3.77 20.31 -0.76
N SER A 401 -3.38 19.20 -1.39
CA SER A 401 -3.27 19.11 -2.84
C SER A 401 -4.27 18.10 -3.34
N ASP A 402 -5.05 18.50 -4.34
CA ASP A 402 -5.80 17.58 -5.16
C ASP A 402 -5.00 17.22 -6.43
N THR A 403 -5.59 16.44 -7.31
CA THR A 403 -5.01 16.05 -8.62
C THR A 403 -4.78 17.22 -9.57
N LYS A 404 -5.37 18.41 -9.32
CA LYS A 404 -5.21 19.60 -10.15
C LYS A 404 -4.24 20.62 -9.56
N GLY A 405 -4.21 20.79 -8.24
CA GLY A 405 -3.35 21.77 -7.61
C GLY A 405 -3.43 21.85 -6.09
N VAL A 406 -2.59 22.72 -5.55
CA VAL A 406 -2.45 22.98 -4.11
C VAL A 406 -3.41 24.08 -3.67
N ARG A 407 -4.03 23.91 -2.51
CA ARG A 407 -4.91 24.90 -1.87
C ARG A 407 -4.51 25.09 -0.42
N VAL A 408 -4.56 26.34 0.03
CA VAL A 408 -4.18 26.73 1.39
C VAL A 408 -5.32 27.53 2.02
N PHE A 409 -5.63 27.18 3.27
CA PHE A 409 -6.69 27.78 4.05
C PHE A 409 -6.15 28.16 5.43
N ASN A 410 -6.46 29.37 5.88
CA ASN A 410 -6.25 29.76 7.26
C ASN A 410 -7.52 29.48 8.07
N LEU A 411 -7.38 28.79 9.21
CA LEU A 411 -8.48 28.51 10.11
C LEU A 411 -8.44 29.48 11.30
N ASN A 412 -9.37 30.42 11.31
CA ASN A 412 -9.58 31.31 12.43
C ASN A 412 -10.57 30.66 13.41
N VAL A 413 -10.07 30.35 14.60
CA VAL A 413 -10.87 29.79 15.70
C VAL A 413 -11.07 30.92 16.70
N GLU A 414 -12.10 31.74 16.50
CA GLU A 414 -12.51 32.72 17.51
C GLU A 414 -13.11 32.01 18.75
N ASN A 415 -13.29 32.74 19.86
CA ASN A 415 -13.89 32.19 21.08
C ASN A 415 -15.34 31.76 20.83
N ILE A 416 -15.51 30.49 20.47
CA ILE A 416 -16.79 29.85 20.18
C ILE A 416 -17.66 29.84 21.45
N SER A 417 -18.72 30.65 21.44
CA SER A 417 -19.87 30.44 22.32
C SER A 417 -20.70 29.26 21.81
N THR A 418 -21.32 28.55 22.74
CA THR A 418 -21.77 27.15 22.69
C THR A 418 -22.87 26.76 21.68
N SER A 419 -23.28 27.63 20.74
CA SER A 419 -24.44 27.33 19.88
C SER A 419 -24.12 26.88 18.45
N GLN A 420 -23.07 27.39 17.77
CA GLN A 420 -22.59 26.84 16.49
C GLN A 420 -21.07 27.08 16.30
N PRO A 421 -20.25 26.03 16.35
CA PRO A 421 -18.79 26.14 16.27
C PRO A 421 -18.29 26.04 14.82
N LEU A 422 -18.60 27.02 13.97
CA LEU A 422 -18.02 27.09 12.64
C LEU A 422 -16.73 27.92 12.71
N GLY A 423 -15.58 27.27 12.52
CA GLY A 423 -14.33 28.01 12.29
C GLY A 423 -14.43 28.72 10.94
N SER A 424 -14.07 30.01 10.89
CA SER A 424 -14.01 30.71 9.62
C SER A 424 -12.77 30.27 8.84
N LEU A 425 -12.97 29.96 7.56
CA LEU A 425 -11.92 29.50 6.65
C LEU A 425 -11.66 30.60 5.63
N GLU A 426 -10.44 31.13 5.66
CA GLU A 426 -9.97 32.12 4.68
C GLU A 426 -9.05 31.43 3.67
N LYS A 427 -9.39 31.52 2.39
CA LYS A 427 -8.57 30.97 1.33
C LYS A 427 -7.37 31.89 1.09
N ILE A 428 -6.18 31.31 1.07
CA ILE A 428 -4.96 31.98 0.64
C ILE A 428 -4.70 31.59 -0.81
N ASP A 429 -4.46 32.57 -1.67
CA ASP A 429 -4.13 32.29 -3.07
C ASP A 429 -2.72 31.71 -3.16
N ALA A 430 -2.64 30.47 -3.62
CA ALA A 430 -1.40 29.73 -3.78
C ALA A 430 -1.15 29.49 -5.27
N ASN A 431 -0.10 30.10 -5.81
CA ASN A 431 0.22 30.06 -7.25
C ASN A 431 1.15 28.89 -7.59
N TYR A 432 0.66 27.66 -7.42
CA TYR A 432 1.37 26.44 -7.84
C TYR A 432 0.99 26.05 -9.27
N ALA A 433 1.99 25.71 -10.09
CA ALA A 433 1.77 25.28 -11.47
C ALA A 433 1.34 23.80 -11.59
N HIS A 434 1.72 22.96 -10.62
CA HIS A 434 1.46 21.53 -10.61
C HIS A 434 0.97 21.10 -9.21
N PRO A 435 0.24 19.98 -9.09
CA PRO A 435 -0.14 19.43 -7.80
C PRO A 435 1.07 18.95 -6.99
N ALA A 436 0.92 18.93 -5.66
CA ALA A 436 1.91 18.43 -4.73
C ALA A 436 1.59 17.00 -4.26
N ARG A 437 2.62 16.18 -4.10
CA ARG A 437 2.52 14.81 -3.58
C ARG A 437 2.85 14.73 -2.09
N LEU A 438 3.69 15.65 -1.59
CA LEU A 438 4.03 15.75 -0.17
C LEU A 438 4.05 17.21 0.24
N MET A 439 3.61 17.50 1.45
CA MET A 439 3.66 18.85 2.02
C MET A 439 3.99 18.80 3.50
N THR A 440 4.67 19.83 3.97
CA THR A 440 4.90 20.08 5.39
C THR A 440 5.02 21.58 5.61
N PHE A 441 4.57 22.05 6.76
CA PHE A 441 4.82 23.44 7.17
C PHE A 441 6.17 23.56 7.88
N SER A 442 6.73 24.77 7.87
CA SER A 442 7.73 25.16 8.85
C SER A 442 7.12 25.11 10.26
N HIS A 443 7.97 24.93 11.27
CA HIS A 443 7.52 24.85 12.66
C HIS A 443 6.77 26.13 13.09
N ASP A 444 7.23 27.30 12.62
CA ASP A 444 6.57 28.60 12.84
C ASP A 444 5.30 28.84 12.00
N GLY A 445 4.98 27.94 11.05
CA GLY A 445 3.81 28.04 10.17
C GLY A 445 3.90 29.13 9.09
N LYS A 446 5.01 29.85 8.96
CA LYS A 446 5.17 30.93 7.96
C LYS A 446 5.43 30.42 6.55
N TYR A 447 6.02 29.24 6.43
CA TYR A 447 6.39 28.64 5.16
C TYR A 447 5.73 27.29 4.96
N LEU A 448 5.28 27.04 3.72
CA LEU A 448 4.81 25.75 3.25
C LEU A 448 5.85 25.18 2.29
N VAL A 449 6.35 23.98 2.59
CA VAL A 449 7.19 23.19 1.69
C VAL A 449 6.29 22.22 0.95
N ALA A 450 6.30 22.27 -0.38
CA ALA A 450 5.53 21.39 -1.24
C ALA A 450 6.44 20.68 -2.25
N VAL A 451 6.32 19.35 -2.34
CA VAL A 451 7.00 18.53 -3.35
C VAL A 451 6.01 18.28 -4.49
N LEU A 452 6.27 18.84 -5.66
CA LEU A 452 5.39 18.74 -6.82
C LEU A 452 5.50 17.37 -7.51
N THR A 453 4.50 17.01 -8.31
CA THR A 453 4.52 15.77 -9.13
C THR A 453 5.66 15.75 -10.15
N THR A 454 6.19 16.91 -10.52
CA THR A 454 7.38 17.07 -11.37
C THR A 454 8.71 16.77 -10.64
N GLY A 455 8.68 16.51 -9.33
CA GLY A 455 9.86 16.27 -8.49
C GLY A 455 10.53 17.53 -7.95
N THR A 456 10.05 18.71 -8.35
CA THR A 456 10.54 20.00 -7.82
C THR A 456 10.00 20.28 -6.42
N ILE A 457 10.82 20.87 -5.55
CA ILE A 457 10.40 21.31 -4.21
C ILE A 457 10.29 22.81 -4.18
N GLN A 458 9.14 23.31 -3.74
CA GLN A 458 8.86 24.74 -3.66
C GLN A 458 8.58 25.16 -2.22
N LEU A 459 9.17 26.28 -1.83
CA LEU A 459 8.93 26.95 -0.56
C LEU A 459 8.04 28.16 -0.81
N MET A 460 6.83 28.15 -0.26
CA MET A 460 5.88 29.24 -0.35
C MET A 460 5.76 29.95 0.99
N GLU A 461 5.77 31.28 0.97
CA GLU A 461 5.41 32.08 2.13
C GLU A 461 3.88 32.15 2.26
N VAL A 462 3.36 31.76 3.42
CA VAL A 462 1.92 31.60 3.66
C VAL A 462 1.20 32.94 3.67
N SER A 463 1.80 34.01 4.20
CA SER A 463 1.17 35.33 4.30
C SER A 463 0.95 36.00 2.94
N THR A 464 1.85 35.77 1.98
CA THR A 464 1.83 36.42 0.66
C THR A 464 1.35 35.49 -0.45
N GLY A 465 1.34 34.17 -0.21
CA GLY A 465 1.03 33.16 -1.24
C GLY A 465 2.12 33.05 -2.33
N ARG A 466 3.28 33.70 -2.14
CA ARG A 466 4.36 33.75 -3.14
C ARG A 466 5.36 32.63 -2.93
N ILE A 467 5.84 32.07 -4.03
CA ILE A 467 6.94 31.10 -4.02
C ILE A 467 8.24 31.89 -3.79
N LYS A 468 8.87 31.66 -2.64
CA LYS A 468 10.14 32.29 -2.25
C LYS A 468 11.33 31.55 -2.82
N ASN A 469 11.26 30.23 -2.88
CA ASN A 469 12.37 29.40 -3.34
C ASN A 469 11.89 28.15 -4.09
N THR A 470 12.71 27.65 -5.01
CA THR A 470 12.49 26.41 -5.75
C THR A 470 13.78 25.62 -5.81
N ILE A 471 13.78 24.45 -5.18
CA ILE A 471 14.86 23.48 -5.25
C ILE A 471 14.58 22.59 -6.47
N LYS A 472 15.43 22.73 -7.48
CA LYS A 472 15.47 21.89 -8.68
C LYS A 472 16.64 20.92 -8.57
N ASN A 473 16.61 19.83 -9.33
CA ASN A 473 17.69 18.82 -9.37
C ASN A 473 17.96 18.13 -8.02
N ILE A 474 16.94 17.94 -7.20
CA ILE A 474 16.99 16.82 -6.26
C ILE A 474 17.12 15.58 -7.14
N SER A 475 18.01 14.66 -6.77
CA SER A 475 18.43 13.45 -7.50
C SER A 475 17.38 12.88 -8.47
N ALA A 476 17.81 12.13 -9.50
CA ALA A 476 16.93 11.49 -10.48
C ALA A 476 15.89 10.48 -9.88
N THR A 477 15.77 10.43 -8.55
CA THR A 477 14.99 9.53 -7.73
C THR A 477 13.91 10.30 -6.95
N GLN A 478 12.76 9.68 -6.76
CA GLN A 478 11.59 10.31 -6.15
C GLN A 478 11.76 10.52 -4.64
N VAL A 479 11.26 11.65 -4.13
CA VAL A 479 11.22 11.97 -2.70
C VAL A 479 9.99 11.35 -2.03
N HIS A 480 10.10 10.47 -1.03
CA HIS A 480 8.90 9.87 -0.40
C HIS A 480 8.61 10.36 1.02
N ARG A 481 9.53 11.12 1.64
CA ARG A 481 9.30 11.80 2.94
C ARG A 481 9.99 13.15 2.98
N ILE A 482 9.38 14.09 3.69
CA ILE A 482 9.95 15.40 4.01
C ILE A 482 9.65 15.75 5.47
N VAL A 483 10.58 16.44 6.13
CA VAL A 483 10.37 16.98 7.48
C VAL A 483 11.18 18.26 7.67
N THR A 484 10.58 19.23 8.35
CA THR A 484 11.21 20.51 8.73
C THR A 484 11.75 20.43 10.14
N SER A 485 12.88 21.09 10.39
CA SER A 485 13.43 21.20 11.73
C SER A 485 12.66 22.20 12.59
N PRO A 486 12.60 22.00 13.93
CA PRO A 486 11.93 22.91 14.84
C PRO A 486 12.51 24.33 14.87
N ASP A 487 13.80 24.47 14.59
CA ASP A 487 14.52 25.76 14.50
C ASP A 487 14.24 26.53 13.19
N ASN A 488 13.47 25.95 12.27
CA ASN A 488 13.16 26.48 10.93
C ASN A 488 14.40 26.71 10.03
N GLN A 489 15.53 26.05 10.29
CA GLN A 489 16.75 26.19 9.48
C GLN A 489 16.92 25.08 8.44
N HIS A 490 16.43 23.88 8.72
CA HIS A 490 16.72 22.68 7.95
C HIS A 490 15.45 22.02 7.39
N LEU A 491 15.62 21.43 6.20
CA LEU A 491 14.64 20.57 5.54
C LEU A 491 15.33 19.24 5.24
N ALA A 492 14.83 18.16 5.85
CA ALA A 492 15.29 16.81 5.55
C ALA A 492 14.35 16.13 4.55
N ILE A 493 14.95 15.44 3.59
CA ILE A 493 14.29 14.80 2.46
C ILE A 493 14.79 13.35 2.39
N ALA A 494 13.89 12.38 2.32
CA ALA A 494 14.25 11.01 1.98
C ALA A 494 13.80 10.64 0.57
N THR A 495 14.65 9.92 -0.13
CA THR A 495 14.48 9.47 -1.51
C THR A 495 14.35 7.95 -1.60
N VAL A 496 13.76 7.46 -2.69
CA VAL A 496 13.53 6.03 -2.94
C VAL A 496 14.84 5.25 -3.08
N ASP A 497 15.94 5.90 -3.48
CA ASP A 497 17.29 5.32 -3.54
C ASP A 497 17.99 5.15 -2.17
N HIS A 498 17.21 5.24 -1.09
CA HIS A 498 17.66 5.14 0.30
C HIS A 498 18.52 6.33 0.79
N GLY A 499 18.65 7.39 -0.01
CA GLY A 499 19.30 8.63 0.37
C GLY A 499 18.48 9.45 1.37
N VAL A 500 19.18 10.15 2.27
CA VAL A 500 18.60 11.23 3.08
C VAL A 500 19.45 12.47 2.87
N HIS A 501 18.82 13.52 2.37
CA HIS A 501 19.47 14.79 2.04
C HIS A 501 18.91 15.90 2.91
N ILE A 502 19.79 16.78 3.40
CA ILE A 502 19.44 17.91 4.24
C ILE A 502 19.75 19.21 3.49
N TYR A 503 18.76 20.09 3.43
CA TYR A 503 18.82 21.38 2.78
C TYR A 503 18.58 22.49 3.79
N SER A 504 19.08 23.69 3.52
CA SER A 504 18.66 24.88 4.24
C SER A 504 17.23 25.26 3.81
N LEU A 505 16.35 25.48 4.77
CA LEU A 505 14.93 25.73 4.50
C LEU A 505 14.72 27.00 3.67
N LEU A 506 15.38 28.10 4.04
CA LEU A 506 15.19 29.41 3.40
C LEU A 506 15.95 29.53 2.08
N THR A 507 17.21 29.13 2.06
CA THR A 507 18.08 29.31 0.88
C THR A 507 17.97 28.15 -0.10
N GLY A 508 17.43 26.99 0.31
CA GLY A 508 17.28 25.82 -0.55
C GLY A 508 18.61 25.19 -0.96
N VAL A 509 19.72 25.61 -0.33
CA VAL A 509 21.05 25.08 -0.60
C VAL A 509 21.20 23.72 0.08
N HIS A 510 21.78 22.76 -0.64
CA HIS A 510 22.13 21.45 -0.09
C HIS A 510 23.24 21.60 0.96
N ILE A 511 23.00 21.11 2.17
CA ILE A 511 23.94 21.19 3.29
C ILE A 511 24.78 19.91 3.33
N CYS A 512 24.11 18.77 3.47
CA CYS A 512 24.77 17.48 3.61
C CYS A 512 23.84 16.31 3.22
N SER A 513 24.43 15.13 3.08
CA SER A 513 23.73 13.87 2.81
C SER A 513 24.12 12.85 3.88
N CYS A 514 23.15 12.14 4.43
CA CYS A 514 23.43 11.06 5.36
C CYS A 514 24.02 9.85 4.63
N PRO A 515 24.85 9.02 5.29
CA PRO A 515 25.37 7.78 4.71
C PRO A 515 24.23 6.84 4.28
N ILE A 516 24.27 6.42 3.01
CA ILE A 516 23.26 5.54 2.41
C ILE A 516 23.21 4.20 3.16
N GLN A 517 22.01 3.78 3.53
CA GLN A 517 21.76 2.49 4.18
C GLN A 517 21.20 1.47 3.19
N VAL A 518 21.16 0.20 3.61
CA VAL A 518 20.75 -0.94 2.76
C VAL A 518 19.24 -0.95 2.45
N SER A 519 18.43 -0.26 3.25
CA SER A 519 16.97 -0.30 3.17
C SER A 519 16.38 1.11 3.10
N GLN A 520 15.19 1.23 2.52
CA GLN A 520 14.45 2.49 2.43
C GLN A 520 14.05 3.06 3.79
N VAL A 521 14.00 4.39 3.89
CA VAL A 521 13.53 5.12 5.07
C VAL A 521 12.01 4.96 5.22
N SER A 522 11.56 4.54 6.39
CA SER A 522 10.14 4.39 6.74
C SER A 522 9.55 5.65 7.39
N ALA A 523 10.29 6.29 8.29
CA ALA A 523 9.88 7.50 9.00
C ALA A 523 11.09 8.41 9.32
N LEU A 524 10.83 9.72 9.37
CA LEU A 524 11.78 10.78 9.68
C LEU A 524 11.17 11.74 10.69
N ALA A 525 11.92 12.14 11.70
CA ALA A 525 11.52 13.26 12.56
C ALA A 525 12.73 13.95 13.21
N PHE A 526 12.67 15.27 13.31
CA PHE A 526 13.65 16.06 14.06
C PHE A 526 13.32 16.08 15.55
N SER A 527 14.36 15.97 16.38
CA SER A 527 14.26 16.20 17.82
C SER A 527 13.76 17.63 18.09
N PRO A 528 12.84 17.85 19.05
CA PRO A 528 12.28 19.17 19.34
C PRO A 528 13.31 20.16 19.90
N HIS A 529 14.35 19.67 20.60
CA HIS A 529 15.30 20.50 21.36
C HIS A 529 16.68 20.61 20.72
N SER A 530 16.97 19.79 19.70
CA SER A 530 18.30 19.71 19.10
C SER A 530 18.20 19.48 17.60
N PRO A 531 19.20 19.91 16.80
CA PRO A 531 19.24 19.67 15.35
C PRO A 531 19.65 18.22 15.03
N VAL A 532 19.05 17.27 15.73
CA VAL A 532 19.25 15.83 15.55
C VAL A 532 18.07 15.25 14.80
N LEU A 533 18.35 14.59 13.69
CA LEU A 533 17.38 13.87 12.87
C LEU A 533 17.35 12.40 13.28
N VAL A 534 16.18 11.87 13.62
CA VAL A 534 15.96 10.44 13.84
C VAL A 534 15.42 9.82 12.55
N ILE A 535 16.10 8.77 12.09
CA ILE A 535 15.82 8.07 10.83
C ILE A 535 15.49 6.62 11.15
N ALA A 536 14.28 6.18 10.78
CA ALA A 536 13.85 4.79 10.92
C ALA A 536 13.75 4.12 9.54
N TYR A 537 14.27 2.91 9.41
CA TYR A 537 14.34 2.18 8.14
C TYR A 537 13.37 0.99 8.08
N CYS A 538 13.02 0.53 6.87
CA CYS A 538 12.06 -0.56 6.65
C CYS A 538 12.56 -1.93 7.18
N ASN A 539 13.86 -2.06 7.43
CA ASN A 539 14.51 -3.20 8.09
C ASN A 539 14.55 -3.10 9.64
N HIS A 540 13.81 -2.14 10.22
CA HIS A 540 13.72 -1.86 11.65
C HIS A 540 14.99 -1.29 12.32
N SER A 541 15.98 -0.85 11.53
CA SER A 541 17.10 -0.08 12.05
C SER A 541 16.70 1.36 12.34
N ILE A 542 17.28 1.96 13.38
CA ILE A 542 17.01 3.35 13.79
C ILE A 542 18.35 4.06 13.98
N TYR A 543 18.56 5.18 13.30
CA TYR A 543 19.79 5.98 13.42
C TYR A 543 19.47 7.41 13.84
N GLU A 544 20.38 8.02 14.59
CA GLU A 544 20.34 9.44 14.91
C GLU A 544 21.50 10.16 14.24
N PHE A 545 21.18 11.22 13.50
CA PHE A 545 22.14 12.02 12.74
C PHE A 545 22.16 13.47 13.27
N ASP A 546 23.32 13.94 13.68
CA ASP A 546 23.54 15.32 14.11
C ASP A 546 23.82 16.17 12.87
N VAL A 547 22.91 17.11 12.57
CA VAL A 547 22.98 17.90 11.33
C VAL A 547 24.13 18.90 11.37
N ASP A 548 24.42 19.50 12.53
CA ASP A 548 25.48 20.50 12.68
C ASP A 548 26.85 19.86 12.53
N LYS A 549 27.04 18.69 13.14
CA LYS A 549 28.30 17.93 13.04
C LYS A 549 28.42 17.11 11.76
N MET A 550 27.32 16.94 11.03
CA MET A 550 27.23 16.11 9.82
C MET A 550 27.67 14.65 10.03
N GLU A 551 27.45 14.10 11.23
CA GLU A 551 27.80 12.72 11.57
C GLU A 551 26.70 12.02 12.37
N PHE A 552 26.76 10.69 12.41
CA PHE A 552 25.91 9.92 13.32
C PHE A 552 26.33 10.16 14.78
N THR A 553 25.33 10.30 15.67
CA THR A 553 25.58 10.48 17.10
C THR A 553 26.35 9.30 17.69
N SER A 554 27.01 9.49 18.83
CA SER A 554 27.68 8.39 19.56
C SER A 554 26.71 7.25 19.87
N TRP A 555 25.49 7.58 20.29
CA TRP A 555 24.42 6.60 20.53
C TRP A 555 24.11 5.76 19.27
N SER A 556 24.03 6.40 18.11
CA SER A 556 23.75 5.75 16.83
C SER A 556 24.89 4.82 16.40
N ARG A 557 26.15 5.18 16.70
CA ARG A 557 27.32 4.34 16.41
C ARG A 557 27.42 3.11 17.31
N GLU A 558 27.11 3.28 18.60
CA GLU A 558 27.31 2.23 19.60
C GLU A 558 26.08 1.34 19.80
N THR A 559 24.89 1.94 19.92
CA THR A 559 23.67 1.24 20.37
C THR A 559 22.81 0.76 19.19
N SER A 560 22.68 1.55 18.12
CA SER A 560 21.79 1.18 16.99
C SER A 560 22.12 -0.19 16.37
N PRO A 561 23.39 -0.53 16.08
CA PRO A 561 23.72 -1.84 15.49
C PRO A 561 23.45 -3.01 16.43
N GLN A 562 23.37 -2.76 17.74
CA GLN A 562 23.14 -3.79 18.76
C GLN A 562 21.66 -4.13 18.92
N ILE A 563 20.74 -3.29 18.43
CA ILE A 563 19.29 -3.56 18.54
C ILE A 563 18.94 -4.77 17.67
N PRO A 564 18.33 -5.84 18.24
CA PRO A 564 18.05 -7.05 17.50
C PRO A 564 16.98 -6.81 16.45
N ARG A 565 17.25 -7.06 15.17
CA ARG A 565 16.36 -6.72 14.02
C ARG A 565 14.91 -7.26 14.10
N ASN A 566 14.65 -8.24 14.97
CA ASN A 566 13.35 -8.90 15.15
C ASN A 566 12.51 -8.31 16.30
N TRP A 567 12.86 -7.13 16.81
CA TRP A 567 12.12 -6.47 17.88
C TRP A 567 10.72 -5.99 17.47
N LEU A 568 10.48 -5.82 16.17
CA LEU A 568 9.15 -5.63 15.57
C LEU A 568 8.71 -6.89 14.80
N LYS A 569 7.38 -7.02 14.62
CA LYS A 569 6.82 -8.05 13.75
C LYS A 569 7.32 -7.82 12.31
N PRO A 570 7.65 -8.89 11.55
CA PRO A 570 8.06 -8.76 10.15
C PRO A 570 6.96 -8.10 9.30
N LEU A 571 7.37 -7.36 8.26
CA LEU A 571 6.54 -6.52 7.37
C LEU A 571 5.78 -5.37 8.06
N LYS A 572 6.01 -5.09 9.35
CA LYS A 572 5.39 -3.95 10.04
C LYS A 572 6.41 -2.81 10.17
N HIS A 573 6.30 -1.84 9.27
CA HIS A 573 7.18 -0.67 9.25
C HIS A 573 6.79 0.38 10.29
N ILE A 574 7.74 1.21 10.67
CA ILE A 574 7.49 2.39 11.51
C ILE A 574 6.80 3.45 10.67
N ILE A 575 5.62 3.90 11.11
CA ILE A 575 4.80 4.87 10.38
C ILE A 575 5.15 6.29 10.79
N ASN A 576 5.26 6.54 12.11
CA ASN A 576 5.58 7.84 12.66
C ASN A 576 6.56 7.76 13.84
N ILE A 577 7.29 8.85 14.05
CA ILE A 577 8.22 9.06 15.16
C ILE A 577 7.75 10.28 15.95
N CYS A 578 7.63 10.13 17.26
CA CYS A 578 7.19 11.18 18.16
C CYS A 578 8.18 11.34 19.33
N PHE A 579 8.35 12.57 19.80
CA PHE A 579 9.20 12.91 20.93
C PHE A 579 8.38 13.34 22.12
N CYS A 580 8.80 12.92 23.31
CA CYS A 580 8.24 13.42 24.56
C CYS A 580 8.82 14.83 24.82
N PRO A 581 8.00 15.90 24.89
CA PRO A 581 8.50 17.26 25.13
C PRO A 581 9.35 17.36 26.40
N ASP A 582 8.93 16.69 27.48
CA ASP A 582 9.58 16.74 28.79
C ASP A 582 10.81 15.82 28.91
N LYS A 583 10.96 14.85 27.99
CA LYS A 583 11.94 13.76 28.12
C LYS A 583 12.62 13.48 26.76
N PRO A 584 13.69 14.22 26.40
CA PRO A 584 14.36 14.09 25.10
C PRO A 584 15.04 12.73 24.89
N ASN A 585 15.35 12.01 25.97
CA ASN A 585 15.95 10.67 25.90
C ASN A 585 14.95 9.56 25.56
N LYS A 586 13.66 9.89 25.41
CA LYS A 586 12.62 8.92 25.07
C LYS A 586 12.00 9.25 23.73
N ILE A 587 12.03 8.26 22.84
CA ILE A 587 11.43 8.36 21.51
C ILE A 587 10.30 7.35 21.43
N ILE A 588 9.15 7.79 20.95
CA ILE A 588 7.99 6.95 20.72
C ILE A 588 7.89 6.66 19.23
N PHE A 589 7.76 5.39 18.90
CA PHE A 589 7.52 4.89 17.57
C PHE A 589 6.19 4.18 17.53
N HIS A 590 5.48 4.23 16.41
CA HIS A 590 4.39 3.29 16.19
C HIS A 590 4.48 2.64 14.82
N THR A 591 4.10 1.37 14.79
CA THR A 591 3.73 0.66 13.57
C THR A 591 2.21 0.64 13.48
N SER A 592 1.65 -0.04 12.48
CA SER A 592 0.21 -0.28 12.41
C SER A 592 -0.32 -1.19 13.52
N SER A 593 0.51 -1.91 14.28
CA SER A 593 0.01 -2.84 15.32
C SER A 593 0.71 -2.74 16.68
N THR A 594 1.73 -1.90 16.79
CA THR A 594 2.56 -1.80 17.99
C THR A 594 2.94 -0.37 18.28
N LEU A 595 2.82 0.04 19.54
CA LEU A 595 3.40 1.28 20.05
C LEU A 595 4.68 0.93 20.81
N CYS A 596 5.80 1.55 20.47
CA CYS A 596 7.11 1.26 21.06
C CYS A 596 7.70 2.53 21.68
N VAL A 597 8.29 2.42 22.86
CA VAL A 597 9.03 3.49 23.52
C VAL A 597 10.47 3.07 23.65
N LEU A 598 11.37 3.80 23.00
CA LEU A 598 12.81 3.64 23.07
C LEU A 598 13.37 4.59 24.11
N ASN A 599 14.16 4.06 25.04
CA ASN A 599 14.88 4.85 26.02
C ASN A 599 16.38 4.85 25.71
N LYS A 600 16.93 6.01 25.34
CA LYS A 600 18.35 6.20 25.01
C LYS A 600 19.28 6.00 26.21
N SER A 601 18.78 6.17 27.43
CA SER A 601 19.62 6.12 28.64
C SER A 601 20.00 4.70 29.05
N LYS A 602 19.43 3.68 28.41
CA LYS A 602 19.66 2.26 28.72
C LYS A 602 20.59 1.65 27.69
N THR A 603 21.45 0.73 28.12
CA THR A 603 22.33 -0.08 27.26
C THR A 603 21.79 -1.51 27.13
N LEU A 604 22.06 -2.18 26.01
CA LEU A 604 21.53 -3.52 25.73
C LEU A 604 22.22 -4.52 26.66
N THR A 605 21.42 -5.30 27.40
CA THR A 605 21.95 -6.43 28.17
C THR A 605 22.06 -7.65 27.25
N THR A 606 23.06 -8.51 27.47
CA THR A 606 23.34 -9.70 26.64
C THR A 606 22.16 -10.66 26.47
N LYS A 607 21.18 -10.64 27.39
CA LYS A 607 19.95 -11.47 27.30
C LYS A 607 18.94 -10.98 26.26
N GLU A 608 19.02 -9.73 25.80
CA GLU A 608 18.09 -9.16 24.82
C GLU A 608 18.51 -9.47 23.37
N GLN A 609 19.75 -9.90 23.15
CA GLN A 609 20.29 -10.24 21.83
C GLN A 609 19.73 -11.57 21.29
N ASP A 610 19.33 -12.51 22.17
CA ASP A 610 18.83 -13.85 21.82
C ASP A 610 17.29 -13.96 21.75
N GLY A 611 16.57 -12.85 21.87
CA GLY A 611 15.11 -12.84 22.06
C GLY A 611 14.31 -13.17 20.80
N LYS A 612 13.76 -14.39 20.72
CA LYS A 612 12.54 -14.64 19.93
C LYS A 612 11.45 -13.65 20.40
N PRO A 613 10.58 -13.15 19.50
CA PRO A 613 9.44 -12.32 19.89
C PRO A 613 8.41 -13.19 20.63
N ASN A 614 8.68 -13.52 21.88
CA ASN A 614 7.71 -14.19 22.75
C ASN A 614 6.67 -13.15 23.19
N ASN A 615 5.41 -13.56 23.12
CA ASN A 615 4.20 -12.76 23.31
C ASN A 615 4.00 -12.14 24.71
N MET A 616 5.04 -11.99 25.54
CA MET A 616 4.86 -11.51 26.91
C MET A 616 6.10 -10.86 27.55
N PHE A 617 6.98 -10.20 26.80
CA PHE A 617 8.04 -9.40 27.43
C PHE A 617 7.53 -8.03 27.87
N ARG A 618 6.84 -8.01 29.02
CA ARG A 618 6.76 -6.85 29.93
C ARG A 618 8.06 -6.69 30.72
N ASN A 619 9.24 -6.75 30.08
CA ASN A 619 10.46 -6.44 30.79
C ASN A 619 10.52 -4.93 31.00
N MET A 620 10.39 -4.49 32.26
CA MET A 620 10.56 -3.06 32.61
C MET A 620 11.97 -2.56 32.25
N ASP A 621 12.94 -3.47 32.09
CA ASP A 621 14.34 -3.12 31.86
C ASP A 621 14.85 -3.06 30.42
N SER A 622 13.99 -3.30 29.42
CA SER A 622 14.42 -3.23 28.03
C SER A 622 14.64 -1.82 27.50
N ILE A 623 15.58 -1.68 26.56
CA ILE A 623 15.81 -0.43 25.80
C ILE A 623 14.54 -0.04 25.04
N VAL A 624 13.89 -1.03 24.43
CA VAL A 624 12.62 -0.85 23.73
C VAL A 624 11.50 -1.51 24.52
N ARG A 625 10.49 -0.73 24.90
CA ARG A 625 9.25 -1.24 25.48
C ARG A 625 8.15 -1.22 24.43
N SER A 626 7.52 -2.37 24.18
CA SER A 626 6.44 -2.50 23.21
C SER A 626 5.07 -2.69 23.89
N CYS A 627 4.08 -1.98 23.39
CA CYS A 627 2.69 -2.07 23.79
C CYS A 627 1.86 -2.63 22.63
N TYR A 628 1.19 -3.75 22.87
CA TYR A 628 0.34 -4.48 21.93
C TYR A 628 -1.16 -4.31 22.22
N LYS A 629 -1.54 -3.27 22.98
CA LYS A 629 -2.94 -3.01 23.35
C LYS A 629 -3.79 -2.66 22.13
N TYR A 630 -3.20 -1.93 21.18
CA TYR A 630 -3.87 -1.45 19.97
C TYR A 630 -3.68 -2.44 18.83
N LYS A 631 -4.70 -2.63 18.00
CA LYS A 631 -4.65 -3.59 16.90
C LYS A 631 -4.24 -2.94 15.58
N TYR A 632 -4.89 -1.82 15.23
CA TYR A 632 -4.67 -1.14 13.97
C TYR A 632 -4.56 0.38 14.18
N LEU A 633 -3.32 0.82 14.42
CA LEU A 633 -2.91 2.19 14.69
C LEU A 633 -2.63 2.92 13.38
N LEU A 634 -3.35 4.01 13.15
CA LEU A 634 -3.15 4.85 11.97
C LEU A 634 -2.18 5.99 12.27
N PHE A 635 -2.22 6.52 13.50
CA PHE A 635 -1.42 7.68 13.86
C PHE A 635 -1.24 7.81 15.37
N VAL A 636 -0.03 8.16 15.80
CA VAL A 636 0.29 8.50 17.19
C VAL A 636 1.22 9.71 17.22
N ASP A 637 0.89 10.71 18.04
CA ASP A 637 1.72 11.88 18.31
C ASP A 637 1.35 12.50 19.67
N ILE A 638 2.18 13.43 20.15
CA ILE A 638 2.03 14.14 21.41
C ILE A 638 1.75 15.62 21.15
N THR A 639 0.76 16.16 21.85
CA THR A 639 0.43 17.60 21.88
C THR A 639 1.40 18.38 22.76
N SER A 640 1.42 19.72 22.65
CA SER A 640 2.37 20.54 23.41
C SER A 640 2.15 20.50 24.93
N ASN A 641 0.94 20.14 25.37
CA ASN A 641 0.62 19.90 26.79
C ASN A 641 0.90 18.45 27.27
N GLY A 642 1.61 17.63 26.48
CA GLY A 642 2.05 16.30 26.89
C GLY A 642 1.01 15.18 26.78
N MET A 643 -0.16 15.45 26.19
CA MET A 643 -1.19 14.42 25.97
C MET A 643 -0.86 13.58 24.73
N LEU A 644 -1.07 12.26 24.84
CA LEU A 644 -0.84 11.33 23.74
C LEU A 644 -2.13 11.20 22.92
N ILE A 645 -2.07 11.51 21.62
CA ILE A 645 -3.17 11.25 20.69
C ILE A 645 -2.91 9.91 20.02
N VAL A 646 -3.89 9.01 20.10
CA VAL A 646 -3.84 7.70 19.46
C VAL A 646 -5.06 7.53 18.57
N VAL A 647 -4.84 7.45 17.26
CA VAL A 647 -5.90 7.17 16.28
C VAL A 647 -5.84 5.69 15.91
N GLU A 648 -6.89 4.96 16.27
CA GLU A 648 -7.03 3.52 16.01
C GLU A 648 -8.29 3.27 15.18
N ARG A 649 -8.19 2.37 14.20
CA ARG A 649 -9.35 1.83 13.48
C ARG A 649 -9.47 0.32 13.74
N PRO A 650 -10.33 -0.13 14.68
CA PRO A 650 -10.43 -1.56 15.01
C PRO A 650 -10.69 -2.43 13.77
N PRO A 651 -10.01 -3.59 13.62
CA PRO A 651 -10.25 -4.49 12.48
C PRO A 651 -11.69 -4.98 12.34
N ALA A 652 -12.40 -5.16 13.46
CA ALA A 652 -13.82 -5.55 13.45
C ALA A 652 -14.68 -4.51 12.73
N ASP A 653 -14.45 -3.22 13.00
CA ASP A 653 -15.20 -2.15 12.33
C ASP A 653 -14.89 -2.07 10.82
N ILE A 654 -13.70 -2.51 10.39
CA ILE A 654 -13.35 -2.63 8.96
C ILE A 654 -14.12 -3.81 8.35
N GLU A 655 -14.15 -4.95 9.05
CA GLU A 655 -14.87 -6.16 8.64
C GLU A 655 -16.39 -5.94 8.56
N ASP A 656 -16.97 -5.15 9.45
CA ASP A 656 -18.40 -4.81 9.46
C ASP A 656 -18.83 -4.01 8.21
N ASN A 657 -17.90 -3.29 7.58
CA ASN A 657 -18.13 -2.55 6.33
C ASN A 657 -17.93 -3.41 5.08
N LEU A 658 -17.43 -4.65 5.21
CA LEU A 658 -17.21 -5.54 4.08
C LEU A 658 -18.50 -6.28 3.70
N PRO A 659 -18.63 -6.70 2.42
CA PRO A 659 -19.73 -7.56 2.01
C PRO A 659 -19.66 -8.90 2.75
N PRO A 660 -20.79 -9.62 2.89
CA PRO A 660 -20.83 -10.88 3.62
C PRO A 660 -19.87 -11.91 3.02
N SER A 661 -19.08 -12.58 3.88
CA SER A 661 -18.16 -13.63 3.47
C SER A 661 -18.84 -14.99 3.23
N PHE A 662 -18.18 -15.83 2.44
CA PHE A 662 -18.57 -17.23 2.27
C PHE A 662 -18.35 -18.00 3.60
N LYS A 663 -19.45 -18.34 4.28
CA LYS A 663 -19.39 -19.02 5.58
C LYS A 663 -18.97 -20.48 5.42
N GLN A 664 -17.81 -20.83 5.98
CA GLN A 664 -17.43 -22.22 6.20
C GLN A 664 -17.77 -22.65 7.62
N THR A 665 -18.47 -23.77 7.79
CA THR A 665 -18.69 -24.38 9.10
C THR A 665 -17.36 -24.82 9.68
N LYS A 666 -16.90 -24.18 10.77
CA LYS A 666 -15.76 -24.68 11.54
C LYS A 666 -16.21 -25.94 12.29
N PHE A 667 -15.53 -27.04 12.06
CA PHE A 667 -15.80 -28.29 12.77
C PHE A 667 -15.54 -28.06 14.27
N GLY A 668 -16.53 -28.34 15.13
CA GLY A 668 -16.40 -28.28 16.59
C GLY A 668 -16.82 -26.96 17.27
N THR A 669 -17.38 -25.98 16.56
CA THR A 669 -18.09 -24.84 17.17
C THR A 669 -19.59 -25.08 17.06
N SER A 670 -20.17 -25.63 18.13
CA SER A 670 -21.63 -25.78 18.33
C SER A 670 -22.28 -24.46 18.72
#